data_AF-A0A518DPX5-F1
#
_entry.id   AF-A0A518DPX5-F1
#
_cell.length_a   1.000
_cell.length_b   1.000
_cell.length_c   1.000
_cell.angle_alpha   90.00
_cell.angle_beta   90.00
_cell.angle_gamma   90.00
#
_symmetry.space_group_name_H-M   'P 1'
#
loop_
_entity.id
_entity.type
_entity.pdbx_description
1 polymer ?
#
loop_
_entity_poly.entity_id
_entity_poly.type
_entity_poly.pdbx_seq_one_letter_code
_entity_poly.pdbx_strand_id
1 'polypeptide(L)'
;MFRFRFLSALGSLFAVLASTSFCLALGVPPAPENPVVHRIAPAECLAYLSWSATADADPTSANSVEKLMAEPAMQEAIDAIDALVREYTPTTGAGDLFGRLSRNAARQTAALYLAEVQLGDGPPQVQAGAIFDLGENAAALAGELERWQTETFAAAAQPQPIDGQPFFTVRLDPSAPPITWGVRDSFLLITVGDGEMERLLARMQQEPPAWLTAIADTCPIERRSVIAFLNHSKVIETISQLPEGEMAKPFLDQLGLSSVRSIAIASGLDAEGFVTRACIDAPGEPTGLLKVFSGAALTDADLAVVPADAPAALAFKLDTVELFDLVTTMMGNVGGPAADQVPAMREGFQEAFQADIRDDVLASLGDTWTLFAAPDDGGLLTGWTIAVALKDRETFNKFFTSAMNIAKTVLPRDSIALKQTQVGKQQVYSAKFLGDLAIYPAWCVADDHLVFSLYPQAVLGFLGRKADFQPLKADAFTAGQSDQGDLQSYGQLDGAAAVQWAYPFALTAMRYLSQEHLNHGSDIESILPPGSAWLPHLKGNVTTWRRVDGGLQIVSRQAAPGVVGTAMSLELVCSVPQVMEQIDLWRQSQGVNCLQQIAIACLDYHDNNKSFPPAASVDADGKPLLSWRVLILPYMGEQELYQKFHLDEPWDSEHNKTLLTQMPDVYRMPASKSPAGTTVVLGNGGEEKGVFALKIPVQIGDITDGSSATILAVEAADEQAVPWTKPQDYDYEKTPGLKALVGSRKTEPLVVCCDGTVCRVPNSIEERKLPFYFDYQDDNVVWGMREVEPYRLPWESRRLRGPGAVQVREEFPRDREVTVPEVPFTPKDSEPFDDPFGPKPDGR
;
A
#
# COMPACT_ATOMS: atom_id res chain seq x y z
N MET A 1 -17.12 5.85 5.38
CA MET A 1 -16.06 4.83 5.62
C MET A 1 -16.39 3.46 5.02
N PHE A 2 -17.55 2.85 5.30
CA PHE A 2 -17.94 1.54 4.71
C PHE A 2 -17.99 1.54 3.17
N ARG A 3 -18.56 2.59 2.54
CA ARG A 3 -18.67 2.71 1.07
C ARG A 3 -17.32 2.76 0.34
N PHE A 4 -16.38 3.55 0.87
CA PHE A 4 -15.03 3.66 0.32
C PHE A 4 -14.22 2.38 0.53
N ARG A 5 -14.34 1.75 1.70
CA ARG A 5 -13.73 0.43 1.98
C ARG A 5 -14.30 -0.67 1.08
N PHE A 6 -15.59 -0.63 0.74
CA PHE A 6 -16.20 -1.59 -0.17
C PHE A 6 -15.65 -1.46 -1.60
N LEU A 7 -15.60 -0.24 -2.16
CA LEU A 7 -15.02 -0.01 -3.49
C LEU A 7 -13.52 -0.26 -3.52
N SER A 8 -12.79 0.13 -2.47
CA SER A 8 -11.36 -0.14 -2.33
C SER A 8 -11.10 -1.65 -2.20
N ALA A 9 -11.91 -2.39 -1.44
CA ALA A 9 -11.82 -3.84 -1.36
C ALA A 9 -12.17 -4.51 -2.69
N LEU A 10 -13.15 -3.99 -3.42
CA LEU A 10 -13.54 -4.53 -4.73
C LEU A 10 -12.48 -4.24 -5.80
N GLY A 11 -11.90 -3.04 -5.80
CA GLY A 11 -10.77 -2.67 -6.66
C GLY A 11 -9.49 -3.42 -6.30
N SER A 12 -9.22 -3.63 -5.00
CA SER A 12 -8.08 -4.44 -4.53
C SER A 12 -8.29 -5.92 -4.85
N LEU A 13 -9.50 -6.45 -4.70
CA LEU A 13 -9.84 -7.82 -5.07
C LEU A 13 -9.69 -8.01 -6.58
N PHE A 14 -10.16 -7.06 -7.39
CA PHE A 14 -9.94 -7.09 -8.83
C PHE A 14 -8.46 -6.99 -9.16
N ALA A 15 -7.71 -6.06 -8.55
CA ALA A 15 -6.28 -5.90 -8.76
C ALA A 15 -5.48 -7.15 -8.34
N VAL A 16 -5.87 -7.81 -7.25
CA VAL A 16 -5.29 -9.08 -6.81
C VAL A 16 -5.61 -10.17 -7.84
N LEU A 17 -6.89 -10.40 -8.16
CA LEU A 17 -7.32 -11.44 -9.12
C LEU A 17 -6.80 -11.22 -10.55
N ALA A 18 -6.61 -9.95 -10.93
CA ALA A 18 -6.10 -9.54 -12.25
C ALA A 18 -4.58 -9.36 -12.25
N SER A 19 -3.91 -9.34 -11.08
CA SER A 19 -2.45 -9.31 -11.06
C SER A 19 -1.92 -10.58 -11.71
N THR A 20 -0.90 -10.41 -12.55
CA THR A 20 -0.23 -11.50 -13.27
C THR A 20 0.35 -12.56 -12.33
N SER A 21 0.50 -12.23 -11.04
CA SER A 21 0.98 -13.11 -9.96
C SER A 21 -0.13 -13.98 -9.34
N PHE A 22 -1.40 -13.56 -9.40
CA PHE A 22 -2.54 -14.24 -8.77
C PHE A 22 -3.51 -14.89 -9.76
N CYS A 23 -3.20 -14.87 -11.05
CA CYS A 23 -3.62 -15.93 -11.97
C CYS A 23 -2.93 -17.25 -11.56
N LEU A 24 -3.24 -17.71 -10.35
CA LEU A 24 -3.08 -19.07 -9.88
C LEU A 24 -3.60 -19.98 -10.99
N ALA A 25 -3.01 -21.17 -11.13
CA ALA A 25 -3.20 -22.15 -12.20
C ALA A 25 -4.63 -22.69 -12.46
N LEU A 26 -5.67 -21.91 -12.13
CA LEU A 26 -7.05 -22.11 -12.55
C LEU A 26 -7.08 -22.35 -14.06
N GLY A 27 -7.74 -23.43 -14.47
CA GLY A 27 -7.87 -23.79 -15.88
C GLY A 27 -6.54 -24.05 -16.58
N VAL A 28 -5.49 -24.52 -15.90
CA VAL A 28 -4.21 -24.86 -16.54
C VAL A 28 -3.86 -26.35 -16.32
N PRO A 29 -3.71 -27.15 -17.38
CA PRO A 29 -3.96 -26.83 -18.78
C PRO A 29 -5.44 -26.52 -19.05
N PRO A 30 -5.77 -25.60 -19.97
CA PRO A 30 -7.16 -25.24 -20.24
C PRO A 30 -7.85 -26.30 -21.10
N ALA A 31 -9.04 -26.68 -20.67
CA ALA A 31 -10.05 -27.33 -21.51
C ALA A 31 -10.62 -26.34 -22.55
N PRO A 32 -11.32 -26.81 -23.59
CA PRO A 32 -12.02 -25.93 -24.53
C PRO A 32 -12.96 -24.96 -23.81
N GLU A 33 -12.95 -23.68 -24.22
CA GLU A 33 -13.83 -22.66 -23.64
C GLU A 33 -15.31 -23.07 -23.74
N ASN A 34 -16.06 -22.91 -22.65
CA ASN A 34 -17.50 -23.12 -22.66
C ASN A 34 -18.22 -21.81 -23.03
N PRO A 35 -18.87 -21.72 -24.21
CA PRO A 35 -19.45 -20.46 -24.68
C PRO A 35 -20.53 -19.91 -23.75
N VAL A 36 -21.22 -20.78 -23.00
CA VAL A 36 -22.29 -20.38 -22.07
C VAL A 36 -21.78 -19.41 -21.01
N VAL A 37 -20.53 -19.57 -20.57
CA VAL A 37 -19.90 -18.75 -19.53
C VAL A 37 -19.57 -17.33 -20.02
N HIS A 38 -19.36 -17.17 -21.33
CA HIS A 38 -19.17 -15.84 -21.94
C HIS A 38 -20.49 -15.13 -22.20
N ARG A 39 -21.57 -15.87 -22.43
CA ARG A 39 -22.90 -15.30 -22.69
C ARG A 39 -23.50 -14.61 -21.46
N ILE A 40 -23.13 -14.99 -20.24
CA ILE A 40 -23.67 -14.34 -19.04
C ILE A 40 -23.19 -12.89 -18.85
N ALA A 41 -22.09 -12.52 -19.53
CA ALA A 41 -21.49 -11.19 -19.44
C ALA A 41 -22.49 -10.10 -19.89
N PRO A 42 -22.72 -9.04 -19.09
CA PRO A 42 -23.55 -7.93 -19.51
C PRO A 42 -22.99 -7.21 -20.75
N ALA A 43 -23.88 -6.57 -21.52
CA ALA A 43 -23.49 -5.69 -22.62
C ALA A 43 -22.53 -4.58 -22.17
N GLU A 44 -22.72 -4.11 -20.93
CA GLU A 44 -21.79 -3.23 -20.22
C GLU A 44 -21.68 -3.67 -18.75
N CYS A 45 -20.46 -3.85 -18.25
CA CYS A 45 -20.18 -4.17 -16.85
C CYS A 45 -19.01 -3.35 -16.31
N LEU A 46 -18.93 -3.18 -14.99
CA LEU A 46 -17.75 -2.63 -14.31
C LEU A 46 -16.59 -3.62 -14.35
N ALA A 47 -16.87 -4.90 -14.07
CA ALA A 47 -15.85 -5.94 -14.03
C ALA A 47 -16.41 -7.29 -14.50
N TYR A 48 -15.54 -8.11 -15.10
CA TYR A 48 -15.81 -9.49 -15.49
C TYR A 48 -14.57 -10.35 -15.25
N LEU A 49 -14.78 -11.58 -14.79
CA LEU A 49 -13.75 -12.60 -14.62
C LEU A 49 -14.32 -13.94 -15.08
N SER A 50 -13.60 -14.67 -15.91
CA SER A 50 -13.93 -16.06 -16.26
C SER A 50 -12.69 -16.92 -16.30
N TRP A 51 -12.85 -18.21 -16.02
CA TRP A 51 -11.81 -19.20 -16.22
C TRP A 51 -12.37 -20.50 -16.80
N SER A 52 -11.55 -21.17 -17.61
CA SER A 52 -11.82 -22.47 -18.22
C SER A 52 -11.67 -23.59 -17.21
N ALA A 53 -12.32 -24.73 -17.46
CA ALA A 53 -12.04 -25.96 -16.73
C ALA A 53 -10.59 -26.42 -16.96
N THR A 54 -10.03 -27.12 -15.97
CA THR A 54 -8.71 -27.74 -16.07
C THR A 54 -8.82 -29.07 -16.81
N ALA A 55 -8.15 -29.18 -17.95
CA ALA A 55 -7.99 -30.41 -18.69
C ALA A 55 -6.86 -31.28 -18.12
N ASP A 56 -6.87 -32.56 -18.48
CA ASP A 56 -5.74 -33.45 -18.20
C ASP A 56 -4.48 -32.97 -18.94
N ALA A 57 -3.33 -33.07 -18.28
CA ALA A 57 -2.05 -32.69 -18.87
C ALA A 57 -1.61 -33.72 -19.92
N ASP A 58 -1.26 -33.24 -21.12
CA ASP A 58 -0.75 -34.08 -22.20
C ASP A 58 0.80 -34.14 -22.18
N PRO A 59 1.41 -35.28 -21.82
CA PRO A 59 2.87 -35.43 -21.79
C PRO A 59 3.52 -35.33 -23.19
N THR A 60 2.73 -35.44 -24.26
CA THR A 60 3.20 -35.33 -25.65
C THR A 60 3.09 -33.91 -26.22
N SER A 61 2.46 -32.98 -25.48
CA SER A 61 2.33 -31.58 -25.86
C SER A 61 3.70 -30.95 -26.14
N ALA A 62 3.77 -29.98 -27.06
CA ALA A 62 4.98 -29.19 -27.27
C ALA A 62 5.18 -28.13 -26.18
N ASN A 63 4.11 -27.75 -25.46
CA ASN A 63 4.09 -26.72 -24.44
C ASN A 63 4.83 -27.18 -23.17
N SER A 64 5.77 -26.36 -22.67
CA SER A 64 6.59 -26.76 -21.51
C SER A 64 5.81 -26.84 -20.20
N VAL A 65 4.77 -26.02 -20.03
CA VAL A 65 3.92 -26.02 -18.83
C VAL A 65 3.06 -27.27 -18.80
N GLU A 66 2.52 -27.68 -19.94
CA GLU A 66 1.71 -28.89 -20.03
C GLU A 66 2.56 -30.15 -19.77
N LYS A 67 3.80 -30.19 -20.27
CA LYS A 67 4.77 -31.24 -19.90
C LYS A 67 5.10 -31.25 -18.42
N LEU A 68 5.37 -30.07 -17.84
CA LEU A 68 5.62 -29.93 -16.41
C LEU A 68 4.45 -30.48 -15.59
N MET A 69 3.23 -30.09 -15.94
CA MET A 69 2.03 -30.58 -15.28
C MET A 69 1.85 -32.09 -15.47
N ALA A 70 2.31 -32.67 -16.58
CA ALA A 70 2.24 -34.12 -16.81
C ALA A 70 3.31 -34.93 -16.06
N GLU A 71 4.29 -34.30 -15.40
CA GLU A 71 5.31 -34.99 -14.63
C GLU A 71 4.71 -35.69 -13.40
N PRO A 72 5.02 -36.99 -13.15
CA PRO A 72 4.46 -37.73 -12.02
C PRO A 72 4.69 -37.05 -10.67
N ALA A 73 5.88 -36.50 -10.45
CA ALA A 73 6.19 -35.81 -9.20
C ALA A 73 5.40 -34.50 -9.02
N MET A 74 5.03 -33.83 -10.12
CA MET A 74 4.16 -32.65 -10.06
C MET A 74 2.71 -33.05 -9.76
N GLN A 75 2.23 -34.15 -10.33
CA GLN A 75 0.90 -34.70 -10.02
C GLN A 75 0.80 -35.12 -8.55
N GLU A 76 1.82 -35.82 -8.02
CA GLU A 76 1.89 -36.18 -6.60
C GLU A 76 1.87 -34.94 -5.68
N ALA A 77 2.59 -33.88 -6.05
CA ALA A 77 2.58 -32.61 -5.31
C ALA A 77 1.20 -31.94 -5.31
N ILE A 78 0.52 -31.90 -6.47
CA ILE A 78 -0.84 -31.36 -6.60
C ILE A 78 -1.81 -32.16 -5.73
N ASP A 79 -1.74 -33.49 -5.76
CA ASP A 79 -2.57 -34.38 -4.94
C ASP A 79 -2.31 -34.18 -3.44
N ALA A 80 -1.06 -33.95 -3.04
CA ALA A 80 -0.69 -33.65 -1.65
C ALA A 80 -1.24 -32.30 -1.19
N ILE A 81 -1.19 -31.26 -2.03
CA ILE A 81 -1.82 -29.95 -1.75
C ILE A 81 -3.33 -30.12 -1.60
N ASP A 82 -3.97 -30.86 -2.49
CA ASP A 82 -5.41 -31.13 -2.43
C ASP A 82 -5.80 -31.88 -1.15
N ALA A 83 -4.98 -32.84 -0.71
CA ALA A 83 -5.16 -33.55 0.55
C ALA A 83 -5.04 -32.61 1.76
N LEU A 84 -4.04 -31.73 1.75
CA LEU A 84 -3.84 -30.72 2.79
C LEU A 84 -5.03 -29.76 2.87
N VAL A 85 -5.48 -29.21 1.73
CA VAL A 85 -6.65 -28.33 1.69
C VAL A 85 -7.89 -29.03 2.25
N ARG A 86 -8.07 -30.33 1.99
CA ARG A 86 -9.18 -31.12 2.58
C ARG A 86 -9.08 -31.24 4.09
N GLU A 87 -7.88 -31.36 4.65
CA GLU A 87 -7.65 -31.45 6.09
C GLU A 87 -8.10 -30.17 6.82
N TYR A 88 -7.82 -29.00 6.25
CA TYR A 88 -8.21 -27.70 6.82
C TYR A 88 -9.62 -27.25 6.45
N THR A 89 -10.29 -27.93 5.53
CA THR A 89 -11.69 -27.63 5.20
C THR A 89 -12.60 -28.28 6.25
N PRO A 90 -13.60 -27.57 6.79
CA PRO A 90 -14.60 -28.18 7.66
C PRO A 90 -15.23 -29.40 6.98
N THR A 91 -15.38 -30.51 7.72
CA THR A 91 -15.89 -31.80 7.16
C THR A 91 -17.40 -31.98 7.29
N THR A 92 -18.10 -31.03 7.90
CA THR A 92 -19.54 -31.09 8.11
C THR A 92 -20.21 -29.72 7.94
N GLY A 93 -21.52 -29.74 7.65
CA GLY A 93 -22.36 -28.55 7.54
C GLY A 93 -22.02 -27.66 6.34
N ALA A 94 -22.34 -26.37 6.47
CA ALA A 94 -22.15 -25.38 5.41
C ALA A 94 -20.69 -25.28 4.94
N GLY A 95 -19.73 -25.37 5.88
CA GLY A 95 -18.30 -25.25 5.57
C GLY A 95 -17.79 -26.33 4.62
N ASP A 96 -18.27 -27.57 4.76
CA ASP A 96 -17.92 -28.66 3.84
C ASP A 96 -18.49 -28.43 2.43
N LEU A 97 -19.76 -28.03 2.34
CA LEU A 97 -20.40 -27.72 1.06
C LEU A 97 -19.66 -26.58 0.35
N PHE A 98 -19.35 -25.48 1.04
CA PHE A 98 -18.59 -24.36 0.47
C PHE A 98 -17.19 -24.78 0.05
N GLY A 99 -16.52 -25.64 0.83
CA GLY A 99 -15.22 -26.20 0.46
C GLY A 99 -15.28 -27.06 -0.81
N ARG A 100 -16.30 -27.92 -0.94
CA ARG A 100 -16.52 -28.75 -2.14
C ARG A 100 -16.88 -27.91 -3.35
N LEU A 101 -17.75 -26.91 -3.21
CA LEU A 101 -18.11 -25.99 -4.29
C LEU A 101 -16.89 -25.17 -4.76
N SER A 102 -16.10 -24.64 -3.82
CA SER A 102 -14.87 -23.90 -4.14
C SER A 102 -13.87 -24.76 -4.90
N ARG A 103 -13.63 -26.00 -4.46
CA ARG A 103 -12.75 -26.95 -5.17
C ARG A 103 -13.28 -27.32 -6.56
N ASN A 104 -14.58 -27.54 -6.68
CA ASN A 104 -15.20 -27.82 -7.98
C ASN A 104 -15.08 -26.62 -8.91
N ALA A 105 -15.38 -25.41 -8.43
CA ALA A 105 -15.22 -24.18 -9.17
C ALA A 105 -13.78 -23.94 -9.62
N ALA A 106 -12.78 -24.34 -8.83
CA ALA A 106 -11.37 -24.22 -9.22
C ALA A 106 -10.95 -25.16 -10.37
N ARG A 107 -11.65 -26.29 -10.55
CA ARG A 107 -11.38 -27.29 -11.59
C ARG A 107 -12.31 -27.17 -12.81
N GLN A 108 -13.49 -26.60 -12.63
CA GLN A 108 -14.52 -26.44 -13.66
C GLN A 108 -14.59 -25.00 -14.18
N THR A 109 -15.28 -24.81 -15.29
CA THR A 109 -15.45 -23.48 -15.88
C THR A 109 -16.36 -22.62 -15.01
N ALA A 110 -16.02 -21.36 -14.81
CA ALA A 110 -16.89 -20.41 -14.13
C ALA A 110 -16.65 -18.97 -14.58
N ALA A 111 -17.62 -18.10 -14.32
CA ALA A 111 -17.48 -16.66 -14.49
C ALA A 111 -18.25 -15.86 -13.46
N LEU A 112 -17.79 -14.64 -13.27
CA LEU A 112 -18.27 -13.64 -12.33
C LEU A 112 -18.36 -12.30 -13.08
N TYR A 113 -19.39 -11.52 -12.82
CA TYR A 113 -19.48 -10.14 -13.32
C TYR A 113 -20.07 -9.21 -12.27
N LEU A 114 -19.67 -7.95 -12.39
CA LEU A 114 -20.25 -6.82 -11.68
C LEU A 114 -20.80 -5.84 -12.73
N ALA A 115 -22.10 -5.80 -12.90
CA ALA A 115 -22.76 -5.00 -13.92
C ALA A 115 -22.85 -3.52 -13.54
N GLU A 116 -23.28 -3.25 -12.31
CA GLU A 116 -23.55 -1.91 -11.78
C GLU A 116 -23.38 -1.86 -10.27
N VAL A 117 -22.93 -0.70 -9.76
CA VAL A 117 -22.93 -0.36 -8.34
C VAL A 117 -23.50 1.04 -8.19
N GLN A 118 -24.53 1.20 -7.37
CA GLN A 118 -25.10 2.50 -7.03
C GLN A 118 -24.86 2.80 -5.55
N LEU A 119 -24.30 3.97 -5.29
CA LEU A 119 -23.85 4.40 -3.97
C LEU A 119 -24.78 5.52 -3.47
N GLY A 120 -25.86 5.13 -2.79
CA GLY A 120 -26.81 6.06 -2.15
C GLY A 120 -26.65 6.11 -0.62
N ASP A 121 -27.59 6.74 0.09
CA ASP A 121 -27.53 6.88 1.56
C ASP A 121 -27.68 5.56 2.35
N GLY A 122 -28.15 4.50 1.69
CA GLY A 122 -28.30 3.15 2.25
C GLY A 122 -27.12 2.20 1.97
N PRO A 123 -27.31 0.87 2.14
CA PRO A 123 -26.38 -0.13 1.65
C PRO A 123 -26.21 -0.02 0.12
N PRO A 124 -25.00 -0.30 -0.41
CA PRO A 124 -24.75 -0.19 -1.84
C PRO A 124 -25.68 -1.13 -2.60
N GLN A 125 -26.36 -0.59 -3.62
CA GLN A 125 -27.14 -1.40 -4.53
C GLN A 125 -26.20 -1.96 -5.59
N VAL A 126 -26.20 -3.28 -5.72
CA VAL A 126 -25.26 -4.00 -6.58
C VAL A 126 -26.03 -4.87 -7.53
N GLN A 127 -25.65 -4.84 -8.81
CA GLN A 127 -26.04 -5.81 -9.81
C GLN A 127 -24.83 -6.66 -10.17
N ALA A 128 -24.85 -7.93 -9.78
CA ALA A 128 -23.75 -8.86 -9.99
C ALA A 128 -24.28 -10.27 -10.25
N GLY A 129 -23.46 -11.10 -10.87
CA GLY A 129 -23.81 -12.49 -11.08
C GLY A 129 -22.60 -13.39 -11.24
N ALA A 130 -22.86 -14.68 -11.05
CA ALA A 130 -21.90 -15.76 -11.09
C ALA A 130 -22.53 -16.99 -11.74
N ILE A 131 -21.72 -17.70 -12.52
CA ILE A 131 -22.02 -19.03 -13.05
C ILE A 131 -20.89 -19.97 -12.68
N PHE A 132 -21.22 -21.14 -12.14
CA PHE A 132 -20.26 -22.19 -11.84
C PHE A 132 -20.74 -23.49 -12.48
N ASP A 133 -19.91 -24.09 -13.33
CA ASP A 133 -20.18 -25.41 -13.86
C ASP A 133 -19.96 -26.47 -12.77
N LEU A 134 -21.01 -27.22 -12.44
CA LEU A 134 -20.97 -28.28 -11.45
C LEU A 134 -20.54 -29.62 -12.08
N GLY A 135 -20.41 -29.71 -13.40
CA GLY A 135 -20.03 -30.91 -14.13
C GLY A 135 -20.92 -32.10 -13.80
N GLU A 136 -20.32 -33.29 -13.71
CA GLU A 136 -21.04 -34.54 -13.39
C GLU A 136 -21.61 -34.56 -11.95
N ASN A 137 -21.10 -33.70 -11.07
CA ASN A 137 -21.55 -33.60 -9.67
C ASN A 137 -22.80 -32.73 -9.49
N ALA A 138 -23.35 -32.15 -10.57
CA ALA A 138 -24.46 -31.21 -10.53
C ALA A 138 -25.65 -31.72 -9.71
N ALA A 139 -26.12 -32.94 -9.96
CA ALA A 139 -27.28 -33.50 -9.25
C ALA A 139 -27.00 -33.70 -7.74
N ALA A 140 -25.80 -34.14 -7.38
CA ALA A 140 -25.41 -34.36 -6.00
C ALA A 140 -25.29 -33.03 -5.24
N LEU A 141 -24.60 -32.05 -5.82
CA LEU A 141 -24.41 -30.72 -5.23
C LEU A 141 -25.72 -29.91 -5.18
N ALA A 142 -26.62 -30.06 -6.16
CA ALA A 142 -27.93 -29.41 -6.16
C ALA A 142 -28.78 -29.87 -4.96
N GLY A 143 -28.89 -31.18 -4.72
CA GLY A 143 -29.66 -31.70 -3.59
C GLY A 143 -29.04 -31.38 -2.22
N GLU A 144 -27.74 -31.06 -2.17
CA GLU A 144 -27.07 -30.55 -0.97
C GLU A 144 -27.28 -29.06 -0.76
N LEU A 145 -27.24 -28.26 -1.85
CA LEU A 145 -27.56 -26.84 -1.83
C LEU A 145 -28.99 -26.60 -1.32
N GLU A 146 -29.96 -27.39 -1.77
CA GLU A 146 -31.35 -27.33 -1.29
C GLU A 146 -31.46 -27.64 0.21
N ARG A 147 -30.74 -28.67 0.68
CA ARG A 147 -30.68 -29.01 2.12
C ARG A 147 -30.04 -27.90 2.94
N TRP A 148 -28.87 -27.43 2.52
CA TRP A 148 -28.13 -26.34 3.18
C TRP A 148 -28.96 -25.07 3.27
N GLN A 149 -29.66 -24.71 2.19
CA GLN A 149 -30.58 -23.59 2.19
C GLN A 149 -31.67 -23.77 3.25
N THR A 150 -32.31 -24.94 3.26
CA THR A 150 -33.43 -25.24 4.19
C THR A 150 -32.96 -25.12 5.65
N GLU A 151 -31.75 -25.59 5.94
CA GLU A 151 -31.13 -25.54 7.27
C GLU A 151 -30.65 -24.13 7.67
N THR A 152 -30.10 -23.36 6.72
CA THR A 152 -29.43 -22.08 7.01
C THR A 152 -30.38 -20.90 6.97
N PHE A 153 -31.27 -20.85 5.97
CA PHE A 153 -32.15 -19.71 5.75
C PHE A 153 -33.60 -19.98 6.15
N ALA A 154 -33.99 -21.24 6.40
CA ALA A 154 -35.35 -21.62 6.80
C ALA A 154 -36.43 -20.88 5.97
N ALA A 155 -37.32 -20.11 6.60
CA ALA A 155 -38.37 -19.34 5.93
C ALA A 155 -37.91 -18.02 5.29
N ALA A 156 -36.66 -17.60 5.49
CA ALA A 156 -36.12 -16.35 4.93
C ALA A 156 -35.77 -16.48 3.44
N ALA A 157 -35.38 -17.67 2.98
CA ALA A 157 -35.21 -17.96 1.56
C ALA A 157 -36.59 -18.26 0.94
N GLN A 158 -37.06 -17.36 0.08
CA GLN A 158 -38.34 -17.53 -0.59
C GLN A 158 -38.13 -18.23 -1.94
N PRO A 159 -38.90 -19.31 -2.24
CA PRO A 159 -38.89 -19.90 -3.57
C PRO A 159 -39.46 -18.91 -4.58
N GLN A 160 -38.68 -18.62 -5.61
CA GLN A 160 -39.03 -17.78 -6.74
C GLN A 160 -38.89 -18.64 -8.01
N PRO A 161 -39.97 -19.28 -8.48
CA PRO A 161 -39.89 -20.06 -9.71
C PRO A 161 -39.65 -19.12 -10.89
N ILE A 162 -38.58 -19.32 -11.63
CA ILE A 162 -38.23 -18.58 -12.85
C ILE A 162 -38.22 -19.60 -14.00
N ASP A 163 -39.02 -19.35 -15.05
CA ASP A 163 -39.27 -20.29 -16.15
C ASP A 163 -39.72 -21.71 -15.70
N GLY A 164 -40.38 -21.81 -14.54
CA GLY A 164 -40.82 -23.08 -13.97
C GLY A 164 -39.72 -23.91 -13.30
N GLN A 165 -38.50 -23.38 -13.15
CA GLN A 165 -37.43 -24.00 -12.35
C GLN A 165 -37.30 -23.36 -10.96
N PRO A 166 -36.93 -24.13 -9.93
CA PRO A 166 -36.84 -23.62 -8.57
C PRO A 166 -35.59 -22.75 -8.40
N PHE A 167 -35.79 -21.45 -8.23
CA PHE A 167 -34.77 -20.55 -7.70
C PHE A 167 -35.18 -20.09 -6.30
N PHE A 168 -34.21 -19.62 -5.54
CA PHE A 168 -34.40 -19.17 -4.18
C PHE A 168 -33.80 -17.80 -4.00
N THR A 169 -34.55 -16.93 -3.33
CA THR A 169 -34.18 -15.55 -3.11
C THR A 169 -34.20 -15.24 -1.63
N VAL A 170 -33.12 -14.63 -1.12
CA VAL A 170 -33.05 -14.10 0.24
C VAL A 170 -32.76 -12.61 0.21
N ARG A 171 -33.36 -11.87 1.14
CA ARG A 171 -32.97 -10.49 1.48
C ARG A 171 -32.49 -10.49 2.92
N LEU A 172 -31.20 -10.22 3.11
CA LEU A 172 -30.59 -10.16 4.44
C LEU A 172 -31.04 -8.92 5.22
N ASP A 173 -31.39 -7.86 4.51
CA ASP A 173 -31.98 -6.62 5.02
C ASP A 173 -33.05 -6.10 4.03
N PRO A 174 -34.16 -5.47 4.48
CA PRO A 174 -35.18 -4.96 3.58
C PRO A 174 -34.68 -3.96 2.52
N SER A 175 -33.61 -3.22 2.84
CA SER A 175 -32.96 -2.22 1.98
C SER A 175 -31.77 -2.77 1.18
N ALA A 176 -31.31 -4.00 1.46
CA ALA A 176 -30.23 -4.63 0.72
C ALA A 176 -30.75 -5.30 -0.57
N PRO A 177 -29.92 -5.37 -1.63
CA PRO A 177 -30.28 -6.09 -2.84
C PRO A 177 -30.53 -7.58 -2.54
N PRO A 178 -31.52 -8.22 -3.19
CA PRO A 178 -31.76 -9.65 -3.01
C PRO A 178 -30.59 -10.46 -3.57
N ILE A 179 -30.34 -11.61 -2.94
CA ILE A 179 -29.44 -12.64 -3.46
C ILE A 179 -30.30 -13.78 -3.94
N THR A 180 -30.19 -14.12 -5.22
CA THR A 180 -30.95 -15.19 -5.86
C THR A 180 -30.00 -16.27 -6.38
N TRP A 181 -30.26 -17.53 -6.07
CA TRP A 181 -29.48 -18.66 -6.57
C TRP A 181 -30.36 -19.83 -6.98
N GLY A 182 -29.81 -20.70 -7.83
CA GLY A 182 -30.46 -21.92 -8.26
C GLY A 182 -29.56 -22.71 -9.19
N VAL A 183 -29.91 -23.98 -9.41
CA VAL A 183 -29.21 -24.84 -10.36
C VAL A 183 -30.07 -24.99 -11.60
N ARG A 184 -29.49 -24.73 -12.77
CA ARG A 184 -30.12 -24.94 -14.08
C ARG A 184 -29.16 -25.73 -14.96
N ASP A 185 -29.64 -26.84 -15.50
CA ASP A 185 -28.82 -27.82 -16.21
C ASP A 185 -27.66 -28.32 -15.32
N SER A 186 -26.40 -28.05 -15.69
CA SER A 186 -25.22 -28.35 -14.85
C SER A 186 -24.66 -27.14 -14.11
N PHE A 187 -25.31 -25.97 -14.18
CA PHE A 187 -24.76 -24.73 -13.68
C PHE A 187 -25.42 -24.28 -12.38
N LEU A 188 -24.60 -23.94 -11.39
CA LEU A 188 -25.01 -23.11 -10.26
C LEU A 188 -24.97 -21.64 -10.69
N LEU A 189 -26.12 -20.99 -10.63
CA LEU A 189 -26.29 -19.57 -10.92
C LEU A 189 -26.49 -18.83 -9.60
N ILE A 190 -25.78 -17.73 -9.42
CA ILE A 190 -25.94 -16.84 -8.25
C ILE A 190 -25.98 -15.42 -8.77
N THR A 191 -26.94 -14.62 -8.30
CA THR A 191 -27.05 -13.20 -8.66
C THR A 191 -27.35 -12.36 -7.44
N VAL A 192 -26.96 -11.09 -7.51
CA VAL A 192 -27.29 -10.05 -6.54
C VAL A 192 -27.95 -8.91 -7.29
N GLY A 193 -29.11 -8.46 -6.81
CA GLY A 193 -29.85 -7.34 -7.39
C GLY A 193 -31.23 -7.73 -7.94
N ASP A 194 -32.14 -6.75 -7.93
CA ASP A 194 -33.52 -6.97 -8.38
C ASP A 194 -33.61 -7.29 -9.87
N GLY A 195 -34.22 -8.45 -10.18
CA GLY A 195 -34.42 -8.94 -11.54
C GLY A 195 -33.14 -9.42 -12.24
N GLU A 196 -32.02 -9.56 -11.53
CA GLU A 196 -30.74 -9.87 -12.15
C GLU A 196 -30.65 -11.33 -12.61
N MET A 197 -31.30 -12.27 -11.90
CA MET A 197 -31.38 -13.68 -12.32
C MET A 197 -32.10 -13.83 -13.66
N GLU A 198 -33.24 -13.16 -13.85
CA GLU A 198 -33.99 -13.17 -15.11
C GLU A 198 -33.16 -12.59 -16.27
N ARG A 199 -32.40 -11.51 -16.01
CA ARG A 199 -31.49 -10.93 -17.02
C ARG A 199 -30.34 -11.87 -17.35
N LEU A 200 -29.75 -12.53 -16.36
CA LEU A 200 -28.68 -13.51 -16.56
C LEU A 200 -29.18 -14.66 -17.43
N LEU A 201 -30.34 -15.24 -17.11
CA LEU A 201 -30.95 -16.32 -17.87
C LEU A 201 -31.30 -15.90 -19.31
N ALA A 202 -31.79 -14.67 -19.50
CA ALA A 202 -32.05 -14.12 -20.83
C ALA A 202 -30.75 -13.97 -21.64
N ARG A 203 -29.64 -13.57 -21.01
CA ARG A 203 -28.33 -13.43 -21.66
C ARG A 203 -27.70 -14.77 -22.05
N MET A 204 -27.92 -15.85 -21.28
CA MET A 204 -27.45 -17.21 -21.63
C MET A 204 -27.94 -17.69 -23.01
N GLN A 205 -29.03 -17.11 -23.52
CA GLN A 205 -29.63 -17.42 -24.82
C GLN A 205 -29.19 -16.47 -25.96
N GLN A 206 -28.31 -15.52 -25.67
CA GLN A 206 -27.81 -14.51 -26.62
C GLN A 206 -26.35 -14.78 -27.00
N GLU A 207 -25.81 -14.01 -27.95
CA GLU A 207 -24.38 -14.01 -28.24
C GLU A 207 -23.60 -13.23 -27.15
N PRO A 208 -22.33 -13.58 -26.88
CA PRO A 208 -21.48 -12.81 -25.98
C PRO A 208 -21.37 -11.33 -26.40
N PRO A 209 -21.20 -10.40 -25.46
CA PRO A 209 -21.12 -8.98 -25.77
C PRO A 209 -19.87 -8.65 -26.60
N ALA A 210 -19.98 -7.62 -27.45
CA ALA A 210 -18.94 -7.24 -28.40
C ALA A 210 -17.58 -6.93 -27.75
N TRP A 211 -17.58 -6.32 -26.56
CA TRP A 211 -16.35 -6.02 -25.83
C TRP A 211 -15.60 -7.29 -25.42
N LEU A 212 -16.32 -8.36 -25.05
CA LEU A 212 -15.72 -9.63 -24.63
C LEU A 212 -15.19 -10.41 -25.83
N THR A 213 -15.93 -10.39 -26.95
CA THR A 213 -15.45 -10.98 -28.21
C THR A 213 -14.22 -10.25 -28.74
N ALA A 214 -14.15 -8.93 -28.61
CA ALA A 214 -12.99 -8.12 -29.00
C ALA A 214 -11.71 -8.45 -28.21
N ILE A 215 -11.81 -9.04 -27.01
CA ILE A 215 -10.62 -9.48 -26.23
C ILE A 215 -9.85 -10.58 -26.98
N ALA A 216 -10.51 -11.39 -27.81
CA ALA A 216 -9.84 -12.37 -28.66
C ALA A 216 -8.88 -11.71 -29.66
N ASP A 217 -9.20 -10.51 -30.14
CA ASP A 217 -8.38 -9.76 -31.09
C ASP A 217 -7.31 -8.92 -30.38
N THR A 218 -7.64 -8.29 -29.25
CA THR A 218 -6.72 -7.39 -28.53
C THR A 218 -5.70 -8.13 -27.67
N CYS A 219 -6.09 -9.26 -27.08
CA CYS A 219 -5.23 -10.10 -26.24
C CYS A 219 -5.24 -11.57 -26.75
N PRO A 220 -4.68 -11.85 -27.94
CA PRO A 220 -4.79 -13.16 -28.58
C PRO A 220 -3.97 -14.23 -27.85
N ILE A 221 -4.64 -15.32 -27.46
CA ILE A 221 -4.04 -16.53 -26.86
C ILE A 221 -4.73 -17.74 -27.48
N GLU A 222 -3.94 -18.72 -27.93
CA GLU A 222 -4.42 -19.92 -28.64
C GLU A 222 -5.33 -20.78 -27.76
N ARG A 223 -4.88 -21.11 -26.54
CA ARG A 223 -5.64 -21.87 -25.56
C ARG A 223 -5.81 -21.04 -24.30
N ARG A 224 -6.88 -20.26 -24.24
CA ARG A 224 -7.14 -19.36 -23.11
C ARG A 224 -7.62 -20.11 -21.89
N SER A 225 -7.05 -19.75 -20.75
CA SER A 225 -7.51 -20.19 -19.44
C SER A 225 -8.39 -19.13 -18.78
N VAL A 226 -7.88 -17.89 -18.63
CA VAL A 226 -8.52 -16.84 -17.82
C VAL A 226 -8.79 -15.61 -18.68
N ILE A 227 -9.91 -14.93 -18.44
CA ILE A 227 -10.21 -13.57 -18.90
C ILE A 227 -10.58 -12.73 -17.68
N ALA A 228 -9.93 -11.59 -17.49
CA ALA A 228 -10.35 -10.56 -16.57
C ALA A 228 -10.54 -9.23 -17.33
N PHE A 229 -11.60 -8.49 -17.02
CA PHE A 229 -11.91 -7.23 -17.66
C PHE A 229 -12.39 -6.20 -16.65
N LEU A 230 -11.91 -4.97 -16.76
CA LEU A 230 -12.31 -3.81 -15.98
C LEU A 230 -12.69 -2.67 -16.90
N ASN A 231 -13.90 -2.15 -16.76
CA ASN A 231 -14.30 -0.88 -17.36
C ASN A 231 -13.87 0.26 -16.43
N HIS A 232 -12.64 0.75 -16.62
CA HIS A 232 -12.06 1.80 -15.78
C HIS A 232 -12.89 3.08 -15.80
N SER A 233 -13.35 3.52 -16.98
CA SER A 233 -14.19 4.72 -17.09
C SER A 233 -15.46 4.63 -16.24
N LYS A 234 -16.16 3.48 -16.26
CA LYS A 234 -17.36 3.27 -15.43
C LYS A 234 -17.04 3.20 -13.94
N VAL A 235 -15.88 2.66 -13.56
CA VAL A 235 -15.41 2.67 -12.17
C VAL A 235 -15.14 4.10 -11.69
N ILE A 236 -14.43 4.93 -12.48
CA ILE A 236 -14.18 6.33 -12.13
C ILE A 236 -15.49 7.11 -12.03
N GLU A 237 -16.43 6.91 -12.95
CA GLU A 237 -17.77 7.51 -12.89
C GLU A 237 -18.50 7.14 -11.60
N THR A 238 -18.50 5.86 -11.24
CA THR A 238 -19.16 5.35 -10.02
C THR A 238 -18.54 5.95 -8.77
N ILE A 239 -17.20 6.00 -8.68
CA ILE A 239 -16.50 6.58 -7.53
C ILE A 239 -16.74 8.09 -7.45
N SER A 240 -16.79 8.79 -8.58
CA SER A 240 -17.00 10.24 -8.65
C SER A 240 -18.36 10.69 -8.12
N GLN A 241 -19.34 9.79 -7.97
CA GLN A 241 -20.63 10.10 -7.34
C GLN A 241 -20.49 10.31 -5.82
N LEU A 242 -19.38 9.89 -5.21
CA LEU A 242 -19.09 10.12 -3.80
C LEU A 242 -18.39 11.48 -3.61
N PRO A 243 -18.65 12.21 -2.49
CA PRO A 243 -17.92 13.42 -2.16
C PRO A 243 -16.39 13.24 -2.11
N GLU A 244 -15.92 12.05 -1.68
CA GLU A 244 -14.50 11.69 -1.73
C GLU A 244 -13.98 11.49 -3.16
N GLY A 245 -14.81 10.96 -4.06
CA GLY A 245 -14.46 10.74 -5.47
C GLY A 245 -14.36 12.05 -6.24
N GLU A 246 -15.27 13.01 -6.00
CA GLU A 246 -15.15 14.36 -6.57
C GLU A 246 -13.84 15.04 -6.16
N MET A 247 -13.40 14.85 -4.91
CA MET A 247 -12.11 15.36 -4.44
C MET A 247 -10.91 14.61 -5.04
N ALA A 248 -11.06 13.33 -5.39
CA ALA A 248 -10.01 12.51 -5.99
C ALA A 248 -9.82 12.74 -7.50
N LYS A 249 -10.85 13.22 -8.19
CA LYS A 249 -10.86 13.38 -9.65
C LYS A 249 -9.66 14.19 -10.21
N PRO A 250 -9.28 15.35 -9.65
CA PRO A 250 -8.11 16.09 -10.12
C PRO A 250 -6.80 15.29 -10.03
N PHE A 251 -6.68 14.44 -9.00
CA PHE A 251 -5.51 13.56 -8.84
C PHE A 251 -5.50 12.44 -9.87
N LEU A 252 -6.65 11.82 -10.13
CA LEU A 252 -6.80 10.79 -11.16
C LEU A 252 -6.52 11.33 -12.57
N ASP A 253 -6.98 12.56 -12.86
CA ASP A 253 -6.69 13.27 -14.10
C ASP A 253 -5.18 13.53 -14.25
N GLN A 254 -4.51 13.99 -13.18
CA GLN A 254 -3.07 14.27 -13.18
C GLN A 254 -2.21 13.03 -13.34
N LEU A 255 -2.60 11.92 -12.71
CA LEU A 255 -1.95 10.63 -12.88
C LEU A 255 -2.17 10.03 -14.27
N GLY A 256 -3.05 10.63 -15.09
CA GLY A 256 -3.42 10.17 -16.42
C GLY A 256 -4.39 9.00 -16.42
N LEU A 257 -4.89 8.58 -15.26
CA LEU A 257 -5.79 7.43 -15.14
C LEU A 257 -7.15 7.69 -15.77
N SER A 258 -7.63 8.93 -15.77
CA SER A 258 -8.89 9.29 -16.42
C SER A 258 -8.89 9.08 -17.95
N SER A 259 -7.71 8.93 -18.56
CA SER A 259 -7.60 8.59 -19.99
C SER A 259 -7.77 7.09 -20.27
N VAL A 260 -7.66 6.25 -19.23
CA VAL A 260 -7.82 4.80 -19.34
C VAL A 260 -9.31 4.47 -19.45
N ARG A 261 -9.69 3.80 -20.53
CA ARG A 261 -11.06 3.35 -20.76
C ARG A 261 -11.32 2.01 -20.11
N SER A 262 -10.46 1.04 -20.41
CA SER A 262 -10.62 -0.33 -19.94
C SER A 262 -9.28 -1.05 -19.82
N ILE A 263 -9.28 -2.12 -19.02
CA ILE A 263 -8.16 -3.03 -18.85
C ILE A 263 -8.70 -4.44 -19.11
N ALA A 264 -8.14 -5.12 -20.10
CA ALA A 264 -8.42 -6.52 -20.40
C ALA A 264 -7.18 -7.36 -20.15
N ILE A 265 -7.35 -8.50 -19.49
CA ILE A 265 -6.28 -9.46 -19.21
C ILE A 265 -6.75 -10.82 -19.70
N ALA A 266 -5.92 -11.48 -20.49
CA ALA A 266 -6.11 -12.86 -20.88
C ALA A 266 -4.87 -13.67 -20.51
N SER A 267 -5.06 -14.87 -19.99
CA SER A 267 -3.96 -15.79 -19.65
C SER A 267 -4.27 -17.18 -20.17
N GLY A 268 -3.25 -17.97 -20.53
CA GLY A 268 -3.44 -19.33 -21.04
C GLY A 268 -2.16 -19.96 -21.59
N LEU A 269 -2.33 -20.98 -22.43
CA LEU A 269 -1.24 -21.67 -23.11
C LEU A 269 -1.17 -21.26 -24.58
N ASP A 270 0.06 -21.20 -25.10
CA ASP A 270 0.33 -21.14 -26.53
C ASP A 270 1.23 -22.30 -26.98
N ALA A 271 1.83 -22.21 -28.17
CA ALA A 271 2.70 -23.24 -28.69
C ALA A 271 3.93 -23.55 -27.79
N GLU A 272 4.40 -22.61 -26.98
CA GLU A 272 5.67 -22.72 -26.27
C GLU A 272 5.54 -22.81 -24.74
N GLY A 273 4.59 -22.11 -24.13
CA GLY A 273 4.48 -22.02 -22.67
C GLY A 273 3.19 -21.35 -22.19
N PHE A 274 3.21 -20.82 -20.97
CA PHE A 274 2.11 -20.02 -20.43
C PHE A 274 2.33 -18.55 -20.78
N VAL A 275 1.27 -17.87 -21.23
CA VAL A 275 1.30 -16.47 -21.62
C VAL A 275 0.16 -15.72 -20.95
N THR A 276 0.49 -14.52 -20.46
CA THR A 276 -0.45 -13.54 -19.94
C THR A 276 -0.32 -12.27 -20.76
N ARG A 277 -1.43 -11.77 -21.28
CA ARG A 277 -1.53 -10.50 -22.00
C ARG A 277 -2.45 -9.56 -21.24
N ALA A 278 -1.94 -8.41 -20.85
CA ALA A 278 -2.69 -7.28 -20.30
C ALA A 278 -2.73 -6.17 -21.36
N CYS A 279 -3.94 -5.79 -21.77
CA CYS A 279 -4.21 -4.78 -22.79
C CYS A 279 -4.96 -3.62 -22.13
N ILE A 280 -4.32 -2.46 -22.06
CA ILE A 280 -4.86 -1.23 -21.45
C ILE A 280 -5.29 -0.31 -22.58
N ASP A 281 -6.60 -0.08 -22.71
CA ASP A 281 -7.17 0.88 -23.66
C ASP A 281 -7.06 2.29 -23.07
N ALA A 282 -6.16 3.10 -23.62
CA ALA A 282 -5.85 4.46 -23.18
C ALA A 282 -5.56 5.33 -24.42
N PRO A 283 -6.60 5.69 -25.19
CA PRO A 283 -6.43 6.32 -26.49
C PRO A 283 -6.02 7.79 -26.35
N GLY A 284 -5.24 8.26 -27.31
CA GLY A 284 -4.69 9.61 -27.31
C GLY A 284 -3.25 9.67 -26.79
N GLU A 285 -2.79 10.90 -26.56
CA GLU A 285 -1.44 11.15 -26.05
C GLU A 285 -1.32 10.70 -24.59
N PRO A 286 -0.23 9.99 -24.21
CA PRO A 286 0.04 9.64 -22.82
C PRO A 286 0.05 10.87 -21.91
N THR A 287 -0.57 10.77 -20.75
CA THR A 287 -0.56 11.79 -19.70
C THR A 287 -0.17 11.18 -18.36
N GLY A 288 0.26 12.02 -17.41
CA GLY A 288 0.61 11.57 -16.05
C GLY A 288 1.64 10.44 -16.04
N LEU A 289 1.34 9.36 -15.31
CA LEU A 289 2.22 8.20 -15.20
C LEU A 289 2.46 7.52 -16.56
N LEU A 290 1.48 7.49 -17.46
CA LEU A 290 1.66 6.89 -18.78
C LEU A 290 2.68 7.65 -19.62
N LYS A 291 2.80 8.98 -19.41
CA LYS A 291 3.80 9.83 -20.09
C LYS A 291 5.20 9.63 -19.53
N VAL A 292 5.33 9.42 -18.22
CA VAL A 292 6.62 9.15 -17.55
C VAL A 292 7.35 7.95 -18.17
N PHE A 293 6.60 6.98 -18.69
CA PHE A 293 7.09 5.76 -19.33
C PHE A 293 6.92 5.77 -20.87
N SER A 294 6.70 6.91 -21.53
CA SER A 294 6.47 7.01 -22.98
C SER A 294 7.70 7.46 -23.78
N GLY A 295 8.89 6.99 -23.40
CA GLY A 295 10.14 7.30 -24.10
C GLY A 295 10.23 6.67 -25.50
N ALA A 296 11.36 6.88 -26.18
CA ALA A 296 11.66 6.17 -27.41
C ALA A 296 11.74 4.66 -27.16
N ALA A 297 11.41 3.83 -28.16
CA ALA A 297 11.49 2.38 -28.01
C ALA A 297 12.90 1.92 -27.58
N LEU A 298 12.96 0.92 -26.70
CA LEU A 298 14.19 0.23 -26.32
C LEU A 298 14.86 -0.40 -27.54
N THR A 299 16.18 -0.26 -27.59
CA THR A 299 17.04 -0.74 -28.67
C THR A 299 18.14 -1.67 -28.13
N ASP A 300 18.86 -2.36 -29.02
CA ASP A 300 20.07 -3.13 -28.65
C ASP A 300 21.09 -2.30 -27.87
N ALA A 301 21.22 -1.01 -28.20
CA ALA A 301 22.17 -0.12 -27.54
C ALA A 301 21.82 0.08 -26.06
N ASP A 302 20.54 0.08 -25.72
CA ASP A 302 20.05 0.25 -24.35
C ASP A 302 20.37 -0.97 -23.46
N LEU A 303 20.57 -2.15 -24.06
CA LEU A 303 20.96 -3.37 -23.36
C LEU A 303 22.48 -3.62 -23.36
N ALA A 304 23.28 -2.75 -23.94
CA ALA A 304 24.72 -2.97 -24.13
C ALA A 304 25.49 -3.16 -22.81
N VAL A 305 24.90 -2.82 -21.66
CA VAL A 305 25.47 -3.00 -20.33
C VAL A 305 24.96 -4.24 -19.59
N VAL A 306 24.04 -5.00 -20.17
CA VAL A 306 23.47 -6.21 -19.55
C VAL A 306 24.21 -7.44 -20.09
N PRO A 307 24.76 -8.33 -19.25
CA PRO A 307 25.37 -9.58 -19.72
C PRO A 307 24.37 -10.48 -20.43
N ALA A 308 24.80 -11.14 -21.52
CA ALA A 308 23.92 -12.06 -22.27
C ALA A 308 23.46 -13.28 -21.47
N ASP A 309 24.21 -13.69 -20.45
CA ASP A 309 23.95 -14.81 -19.56
C ASP A 309 23.34 -14.38 -18.21
N ALA A 310 22.88 -13.12 -18.10
CA ALA A 310 22.26 -12.61 -16.88
C ALA A 310 20.97 -13.38 -16.54
N PRO A 311 20.91 -14.10 -15.39
CA PRO A 311 19.72 -14.85 -14.99
C PRO A 311 18.53 -13.94 -14.67
N ALA A 312 18.75 -12.64 -14.45
CA ALA A 312 17.69 -11.66 -14.39
C ALA A 312 18.15 -10.34 -15.00
N ALA A 313 17.27 -9.70 -15.78
CA ALA A 313 17.48 -8.35 -16.27
C ALA A 313 16.15 -7.62 -16.41
N LEU A 314 16.18 -6.31 -16.22
CA LEU A 314 15.08 -5.38 -16.40
C LEU A 314 15.66 -4.14 -17.06
N ALA A 315 15.08 -3.71 -18.18
CA ALA A 315 15.42 -2.49 -18.88
C ALA A 315 14.12 -1.73 -19.16
N PHE A 316 14.09 -0.43 -18.87
CA PHE A 316 12.91 0.40 -19.11
C PHE A 316 13.29 1.84 -19.39
N LYS A 317 12.38 2.55 -20.06
CA LYS A 317 12.46 3.99 -20.26
C LYS A 317 11.75 4.72 -19.13
N LEU A 318 12.43 5.65 -18.48
CA LEU A 318 11.91 6.50 -17.41
C LEU A 318 12.43 7.93 -17.56
N ASP A 319 11.52 8.87 -17.78
CA ASP A 319 11.84 10.29 -17.72
C ASP A 319 11.76 10.78 -16.26
N THR A 320 12.92 11.01 -15.65
CA THR A 320 13.05 11.44 -14.26
C THR A 320 12.59 12.88 -14.04
N VAL A 321 12.65 13.74 -15.06
CA VAL A 321 12.22 15.14 -14.97
C VAL A 321 10.70 15.20 -15.00
N GLU A 322 10.07 14.48 -15.93
CA GLU A 322 8.61 14.35 -16.00
C GLU A 322 8.06 13.69 -14.73
N LEU A 323 8.73 12.66 -14.19
CA LEU A 323 8.37 12.06 -12.91
C LEU A 323 8.44 13.07 -11.76
N PHE A 324 9.51 13.87 -11.69
CA PHE A 324 9.67 14.90 -10.67
C PHE A 324 8.58 15.98 -10.78
N ASP A 325 8.26 16.43 -11.99
CA ASP A 325 7.20 17.41 -12.24
C ASP A 325 5.83 16.89 -11.85
N LEU A 326 5.54 15.62 -12.16
CA LEU A 326 4.31 14.97 -11.76
C LEU A 326 4.18 14.92 -10.23
N VAL A 327 5.21 14.45 -9.53
CA VAL A 327 5.20 14.35 -8.06
C VAL A 327 5.07 15.73 -7.41
N THR A 328 5.85 16.72 -7.86
CA THR A 328 5.83 18.07 -7.29
C THR A 328 4.51 18.79 -7.56
N THR A 329 3.92 18.61 -8.75
CA THR A 329 2.58 19.13 -9.07
C THR A 329 1.52 18.52 -8.16
N MET A 330 1.55 17.21 -7.96
CA MET A 330 0.62 16.53 -7.03
C MET A 330 0.75 17.06 -5.61
N MET A 331 1.98 17.24 -5.11
CA MET A 331 2.24 17.82 -3.78
C MET A 331 1.69 19.26 -3.66
N GLY A 332 1.85 20.08 -4.72
CA GLY A 332 1.30 21.44 -4.74
C GLY A 332 -0.23 21.50 -4.65
N ASN A 333 -0.92 20.55 -5.30
CA ASN A 333 -2.39 20.51 -5.31
C ASN A 333 -3.02 19.96 -4.03
N VAL A 334 -2.26 19.26 -3.19
CA VAL A 334 -2.72 18.80 -1.87
C VAL A 334 -2.95 19.96 -0.90
N GLY A 335 -2.30 21.11 -1.12
CA GLY A 335 -2.37 22.30 -0.27
C GLY A 335 -1.67 22.11 1.09
N GLY A 336 -1.44 23.21 1.81
CA GLY A 336 -0.80 23.19 3.13
C GLY A 336 0.74 23.17 3.07
N PRO A 337 1.42 22.89 4.20
CA PRO A 337 2.88 23.06 4.35
C PRO A 337 3.74 22.29 3.32
N ALA A 338 3.23 21.20 2.72
CA ALA A 338 3.97 20.48 1.66
C ALA A 338 4.14 21.29 0.37
N ALA A 339 3.15 22.11 0.01
CA ALA A 339 3.21 22.90 -1.20
C ALA A 339 4.36 23.93 -1.12
N ASP A 340 4.57 24.51 0.07
CA ASP A 340 5.65 25.46 0.35
C ASP A 340 7.01 24.76 0.60
N GLN A 341 6.99 23.47 1.00
CA GLN A 341 8.21 22.68 1.18
C GLN A 341 8.89 22.32 -0.14
N VAL A 342 8.18 22.22 -1.27
CA VAL A 342 8.83 21.85 -2.55
C VAL A 342 9.82 22.93 -3.02
N PRO A 343 9.45 24.23 -3.09
CA PRO A 343 10.41 25.30 -3.36
C PRO A 343 11.55 25.35 -2.35
N ALA A 344 11.24 25.29 -1.05
CA ALA A 344 12.25 25.34 0.01
C ALA A 344 13.23 24.15 -0.05
N MET A 345 12.74 22.95 -0.38
CA MET A 345 13.56 21.75 -0.60
C MET A 345 14.49 21.95 -1.80
N ARG A 346 13.99 22.52 -2.90
CA ARG A 346 14.82 22.81 -4.09
C ARG A 346 15.90 23.84 -3.77
N GLU A 347 15.52 24.95 -3.13
CA GLU A 347 16.47 26.00 -2.72
C GLU A 347 17.52 25.44 -1.75
N GLY A 348 17.11 24.72 -0.72
CA GLY A 348 18.03 24.09 0.24
C GLY A 348 18.95 23.05 -0.41
N PHE A 349 18.45 22.29 -1.39
CA PHE A 349 19.28 21.36 -2.18
C PHE A 349 20.30 22.12 -3.02
N GLN A 350 19.88 23.20 -3.69
CA GLN A 350 20.73 24.04 -4.51
C GLN A 350 21.83 24.72 -3.67
N GLU A 351 21.50 25.24 -2.49
CA GLU A 351 22.47 25.80 -1.56
C GLU A 351 23.48 24.74 -1.08
N ALA A 352 22.99 23.55 -0.72
CA ALA A 352 23.83 22.48 -0.18
C ALA A 352 24.78 21.89 -1.24
N PHE A 353 24.28 21.60 -2.44
CA PHE A 353 25.02 20.85 -3.45
C PHE A 353 25.55 21.71 -4.60
N GLN A 354 25.18 23.00 -4.67
CA GLN A 354 25.48 23.92 -5.77
C GLN A 354 24.98 23.42 -7.13
N ALA A 355 23.85 22.71 -7.13
CA ALA A 355 23.21 22.13 -8.30
C ALA A 355 21.69 22.10 -8.08
N ASP A 356 20.90 22.40 -9.10
CA ASP A 356 19.46 22.21 -9.05
C ASP A 356 19.11 20.72 -9.22
N ILE A 357 18.28 20.18 -8.32
CA ILE A 357 17.91 18.77 -8.33
C ILE A 357 17.21 18.36 -9.65
N ARG A 358 16.36 19.23 -10.21
CA ARG A 358 15.60 18.92 -11.42
C ARG A 358 16.45 19.14 -12.67
N ASP A 359 17.03 20.33 -12.78
CA ASP A 359 17.62 20.82 -14.04
C ASP A 359 19.09 20.40 -14.22
N ASP A 360 19.83 20.16 -13.13
CA ASP A 360 21.24 19.73 -13.20
C ASP A 360 21.39 18.24 -12.89
N VAL A 361 20.66 17.70 -11.90
CA VAL A 361 20.81 16.30 -11.46
C VAL A 361 19.91 15.34 -12.24
N LEU A 362 18.59 15.55 -12.23
CA LEU A 362 17.67 14.62 -12.89
C LEU A 362 17.75 14.75 -14.42
N ALA A 363 17.86 15.96 -14.97
CA ALA A 363 17.96 16.18 -16.42
C ALA A 363 19.28 15.70 -17.04
N SER A 364 20.33 15.47 -16.24
CA SER A 364 21.59 14.88 -16.71
C SER A 364 21.57 13.36 -16.75
N LEU A 365 20.60 12.71 -16.09
CA LEU A 365 20.32 11.29 -16.27
C LEU A 365 19.66 11.06 -17.62
N GLY A 366 20.04 9.97 -18.28
CA GLY A 366 19.34 9.46 -19.45
C GLY A 366 18.02 8.80 -19.06
N ASP A 367 17.21 8.52 -20.07
CA ASP A 367 15.91 7.85 -19.90
C ASP A 367 16.04 6.33 -19.73
N THR A 368 17.24 5.77 -19.91
CA THR A 368 17.44 4.31 -19.95
C THR A 368 17.96 3.80 -18.62
N TRP A 369 17.14 2.98 -17.99
CA TRP A 369 17.42 2.34 -16.72
C TRP A 369 17.52 0.84 -16.90
N THR A 370 18.63 0.28 -16.45
CA THR A 370 18.85 -1.17 -16.45
C THR A 370 19.11 -1.66 -15.04
N LEU A 371 18.50 -2.79 -14.67
CA LEU A 371 18.70 -3.51 -13.43
C LEU A 371 18.92 -4.97 -13.80
N PHE A 372 20.05 -5.57 -13.43
CA PHE A 372 20.34 -6.95 -13.76
C PHE A 372 21.16 -7.65 -12.69
N ALA A 373 21.05 -8.96 -12.64
CA ALA A 373 21.91 -9.84 -11.86
C ALA A 373 22.84 -10.57 -12.82
N ALA A 374 24.15 -10.53 -12.58
CA ALA A 374 25.13 -11.30 -13.36
C ALA A 374 25.59 -12.54 -12.59
N PRO A 375 25.76 -13.71 -13.24
CA PRO A 375 26.12 -14.96 -12.55
C PRO A 375 27.41 -14.83 -11.72
N ASP A 376 28.45 -14.28 -12.33
CA ASP A 376 29.79 -14.18 -11.75
C ASP A 376 29.91 -13.06 -10.69
N ASP A 377 28.91 -12.20 -10.59
CA ASP A 377 28.92 -11.00 -9.73
C ASP A 377 28.13 -11.17 -8.43
N GLY A 378 27.66 -12.39 -8.15
CA GLY A 378 26.84 -12.72 -6.97
C GLY A 378 25.46 -13.28 -7.29
N GLY A 379 25.15 -13.48 -8.58
CA GLY A 379 23.89 -14.09 -9.04
C GLY A 379 22.65 -13.37 -8.53
N LEU A 380 21.55 -14.11 -8.41
CA LEU A 380 20.24 -13.58 -7.98
C LEU A 380 20.19 -13.13 -6.51
N LEU A 381 21.14 -13.53 -5.66
CA LEU A 381 21.14 -13.19 -4.24
C LEU A 381 21.74 -11.80 -3.99
N THR A 382 22.93 -11.55 -4.54
CA THR A 382 23.72 -10.35 -4.20
C THR A 382 24.25 -9.61 -5.42
N GLY A 383 24.14 -10.17 -6.62
CA GLY A 383 24.73 -9.65 -7.86
C GLY A 383 23.92 -8.56 -8.58
N TRP A 384 22.94 -7.96 -7.92
CA TRP A 384 22.07 -6.95 -8.53
C TRP A 384 22.80 -5.63 -8.77
N THR A 385 22.77 -5.17 -10.01
CA THR A 385 23.39 -3.92 -10.48
C THR A 385 22.36 -3.06 -11.18
N ILE A 386 22.24 -1.80 -10.76
CA ILE A 386 21.53 -0.74 -11.46
C ILE A 386 22.55 0.03 -12.29
N ALA A 387 22.29 0.19 -13.58
CA ALA A 387 23.05 1.08 -14.45
C ALA A 387 22.10 2.04 -15.17
N VAL A 388 22.36 3.33 -15.01
CA VAL A 388 21.58 4.44 -15.58
C VAL A 388 22.46 5.18 -16.56
N ALA A 389 22.02 5.32 -17.80
CA ALA A 389 22.75 6.11 -18.80
C ALA A 389 22.84 7.58 -18.35
N LEU A 390 23.92 8.27 -18.71
CA LEU A 390 24.11 9.70 -18.45
C LEU A 390 24.02 10.46 -19.76
N LYS A 391 23.07 11.40 -19.84
CA LYS A 391 22.90 12.31 -20.98
C LYS A 391 23.87 13.48 -20.92
N ASP A 392 24.13 14.00 -19.72
CA ASP A 392 25.13 15.04 -19.46
C ASP A 392 26.07 14.63 -18.32
N ARG A 393 27.11 13.90 -18.70
CA ARG A 393 28.11 13.39 -17.77
C ARG A 393 28.85 14.50 -17.02
N GLU A 394 29.13 15.64 -17.66
CA GLU A 394 29.93 16.69 -17.04
C GLU A 394 29.17 17.35 -15.90
N THR A 395 27.91 17.72 -16.17
CA THR A 395 27.02 18.33 -15.18
C THR A 395 26.76 17.37 -14.02
N PHE A 396 26.45 16.09 -14.31
CA PHE A 396 26.24 15.10 -13.27
C PHE A 396 27.48 14.89 -12.38
N ASN A 397 28.68 14.86 -12.95
CA ASN A 397 29.91 14.65 -12.18
C ASN A 397 30.26 15.81 -11.25
N LYS A 398 29.91 17.05 -11.60
CA LYS A 398 30.07 18.21 -10.72
C LYS A 398 29.24 18.03 -9.46
N PHE A 399 27.95 17.71 -9.62
CA PHE A 399 27.05 17.37 -8.52
C PHE A 399 27.57 16.16 -7.72
N PHE A 400 27.87 15.05 -8.39
CA PHE A 400 28.27 13.80 -7.74
C PHE A 400 29.52 13.99 -6.86
N THR A 401 30.51 14.73 -7.34
CA THR A 401 31.73 15.05 -6.58
C THR A 401 31.41 15.90 -5.34
N SER A 402 30.57 16.92 -5.50
CA SER A 402 30.10 17.77 -4.40
C SER A 402 29.37 16.94 -3.34
N ALA A 403 28.43 16.10 -3.76
CA ALA A 403 27.66 15.22 -2.90
C ALA A 403 28.55 14.24 -2.12
N MET A 404 29.55 13.64 -2.77
CA MET A 404 30.50 12.73 -2.11
C MET A 404 31.40 13.44 -1.09
N ASN A 405 31.76 14.70 -1.33
CA ASN A 405 32.53 15.48 -0.36
C ASN A 405 31.70 15.83 0.88
N ILE A 406 30.44 16.22 0.68
CA ILE A 406 29.50 16.49 1.78
C ILE A 406 29.21 15.21 2.57
N ALA A 407 28.97 14.07 1.90
CA ALA A 407 28.72 12.79 2.55
C ALA A 407 29.84 12.39 3.53
N LYS A 408 31.12 12.64 3.18
CA LYS A 408 32.27 12.39 4.08
C LYS A 408 32.26 13.23 5.36
N THR A 409 31.62 14.40 5.32
CA THR A 409 31.53 15.31 6.46
C THR A 409 30.28 15.07 7.31
N VAL A 410 29.15 14.71 6.68
CA VAL A 410 27.84 14.63 7.35
C VAL A 410 27.54 13.22 7.88
N LEU A 411 28.06 12.16 7.24
CA LEU A 411 27.78 10.80 7.66
C LEU A 411 28.41 10.51 9.04
N PRO A 412 27.64 9.92 9.98
CA PRO A 412 28.13 9.58 11.32
C PRO A 412 29.21 8.50 11.20
N ARG A 413 30.46 8.86 11.51
CA ARG A 413 31.60 7.95 11.40
C ARG A 413 31.47 6.70 12.27
N ASP A 414 30.69 6.81 13.35
CA ASP A 414 30.46 5.71 14.30
C ASP A 414 29.37 4.74 13.84
N SER A 415 28.61 5.05 12.77
CA SER A 415 27.53 4.20 12.25
C SER A 415 27.72 3.82 10.78
N ILE A 416 28.42 4.64 10.00
CA ILE A 416 28.62 4.44 8.56
C ILE A 416 30.09 4.72 8.21
N ALA A 417 30.77 3.72 7.68
CA ALA A 417 32.13 3.84 7.16
C ALA A 417 32.10 3.91 5.62
N LEU A 418 32.34 5.10 5.07
CA LEU A 418 32.51 5.30 3.64
C LEU A 418 33.94 4.91 3.22
N LYS A 419 34.06 3.95 2.31
CA LYS A 419 35.32 3.52 1.70
C LYS A 419 35.39 3.99 0.26
N GLN A 420 36.56 4.47 -0.13
CA GLN A 420 36.88 4.82 -1.51
C GLN A 420 37.92 3.84 -2.04
N THR A 421 37.66 3.24 -3.21
CA THR A 421 38.57 2.30 -3.86
C THR A 421 38.76 2.69 -5.31
N GLN A 422 40.00 2.88 -5.74
CA GLN A 422 40.32 3.13 -7.15
C GLN A 422 40.33 1.81 -7.92
N VAL A 423 39.58 1.73 -9.02
CA VAL A 423 39.44 0.52 -9.85
C VAL A 423 39.63 0.92 -11.31
N GLY A 424 40.78 0.60 -11.89
CA GLY A 424 41.16 1.12 -13.20
C GLY A 424 41.13 2.65 -13.21
N LYS A 425 40.36 3.24 -14.13
CA LYS A 425 40.16 4.69 -14.24
C LYS A 425 39.04 5.24 -13.35
N GLN A 426 38.19 4.38 -12.78
CA GLN A 426 36.99 4.80 -12.06
C GLN A 426 37.22 4.80 -10.54
N GLN A 427 36.59 5.76 -9.86
CA GLN A 427 36.58 5.85 -8.41
C GLN A 427 35.29 5.20 -7.89
N VAL A 428 35.44 4.09 -7.14
CA VAL A 428 34.31 3.39 -6.52
C VAL A 428 34.16 3.86 -5.08
N TYR A 429 32.90 4.11 -4.69
CA TYR A 429 32.48 4.46 -3.34
C TYR A 429 31.68 3.29 -2.77
N SER A 430 31.88 2.97 -1.50
CA SER A 430 31.08 1.96 -0.81
C SER A 430 30.82 2.36 0.64
N ALA A 431 29.64 2.07 1.16
CA ALA A 431 29.24 2.46 2.52
C ALA A 431 28.95 1.24 3.39
N LYS A 432 29.81 0.99 4.40
CA LYS A 432 29.61 -0.09 5.37
C LYS A 432 28.82 0.45 6.56
N PHE A 433 27.67 -0.15 6.83
CA PHE A 433 26.90 0.11 8.04
C PHE A 433 27.46 -0.72 9.20
N LEU A 434 27.61 -0.11 10.38
CA LEU A 434 28.22 -0.74 11.56
C LEU A 434 27.21 -1.53 12.43
N GLY A 435 25.97 -1.73 11.96
CA GLY A 435 24.91 -2.54 12.60
C GLY A 435 24.57 -3.82 11.83
N ASP A 436 23.45 -4.48 12.17
CA ASP A 436 23.04 -5.80 11.64
C ASP A 436 22.59 -5.84 10.17
N LEU A 437 22.71 -4.72 9.44
CA LEU A 437 22.40 -4.68 8.02
C LEU A 437 23.45 -5.45 7.21
N ALA A 438 23.05 -6.60 6.68
CA ALA A 438 23.89 -7.48 5.87
C ALA A 438 24.10 -6.99 4.41
N ILE A 439 24.09 -5.67 4.17
CA ILE A 439 24.32 -5.06 2.85
C ILE A 439 25.53 -4.12 2.88
N TYR A 440 26.24 -4.00 1.76
CA TYR A 440 27.39 -3.11 1.63
C TYR A 440 27.32 -2.34 0.31
N PRO A 441 26.42 -1.35 0.19
CA PRO A 441 26.15 -0.69 -1.07
C PRO A 441 27.40 -0.01 -1.63
N ALA A 442 27.53 -0.06 -2.95
CA ALA A 442 28.60 0.53 -3.70
C ALA A 442 28.10 1.21 -4.97
N TRP A 443 28.77 2.27 -5.38
CA TRP A 443 28.40 3.03 -6.57
C TRP A 443 29.60 3.75 -7.19
N CYS A 444 29.49 4.04 -8.48
CA CYS A 444 30.46 4.83 -9.22
C CYS A 444 29.85 5.44 -10.48
N VAL A 445 30.51 6.45 -11.04
CA VAL A 445 30.24 6.91 -12.40
C VAL A 445 31.25 6.20 -13.30
N ALA A 446 30.77 5.27 -14.14
CA ALA A 446 31.56 4.43 -15.03
C ALA A 446 31.25 4.76 -16.48
N ASP A 447 32.23 5.31 -17.21
CA ASP A 447 32.04 5.79 -18.57
C ASP A 447 30.77 6.67 -18.66
N ASP A 448 29.80 6.35 -19.49
CA ASP A 448 28.58 7.14 -19.65
C ASP A 448 27.42 6.62 -18.77
N HIS A 449 27.71 5.94 -17.67
CA HIS A 449 26.70 5.38 -16.77
C HIS A 449 26.95 5.71 -15.30
N LEU A 450 25.87 5.94 -14.55
CA LEU A 450 25.86 5.82 -13.10
C LEU A 450 25.56 4.37 -12.74
N VAL A 451 26.43 3.75 -11.95
CA VAL A 451 26.32 2.33 -11.56
C VAL A 451 26.18 2.23 -10.05
N PHE A 452 25.21 1.44 -9.59
CA PHE A 452 24.92 1.19 -8.18
C PHE A 452 24.64 -0.29 -7.94
N SER A 453 25.09 -0.82 -6.79
CA SER A 453 24.75 -2.16 -6.31
C SER A 453 24.66 -2.20 -4.79
N LEU A 454 23.96 -3.19 -4.26
CA LEU A 454 23.92 -3.51 -2.82
C LEU A 454 25.24 -4.09 -2.29
N TYR A 455 26.12 -4.56 -3.17
CA TYR A 455 27.42 -5.12 -2.80
C TYR A 455 28.53 -4.63 -3.74
N PRO A 456 29.77 -4.43 -3.26
CA PRO A 456 30.82 -3.88 -4.11
C PRO A 456 31.23 -4.81 -5.24
N GLN A 457 31.07 -6.13 -5.06
CA GLN A 457 31.48 -7.12 -6.06
C GLN A 457 30.78 -6.92 -7.40
N ALA A 458 29.49 -6.56 -7.41
CA ALA A 458 28.78 -6.37 -8.67
C ALA A 458 29.22 -5.10 -9.42
N VAL A 459 29.56 -4.02 -8.70
CA VAL A 459 30.18 -2.83 -9.32
C VAL A 459 31.57 -3.18 -9.88
N LEU A 460 32.35 -3.98 -9.16
CA LEU A 460 33.66 -4.43 -9.63
C LEU A 460 33.55 -5.34 -10.86
N GLY A 461 32.58 -6.23 -10.88
CA GLY A 461 32.23 -7.08 -12.03
C GLY A 461 31.86 -6.26 -13.25
N PHE A 462 30.98 -5.26 -13.08
CA PHE A 462 30.63 -4.29 -14.12
C PHE A 462 31.86 -3.60 -14.72
N LEU A 463 32.75 -3.08 -13.86
CA LEU A 463 33.98 -2.39 -14.28
C LEU A 463 35.04 -3.33 -14.86
N GLY A 464 35.00 -4.61 -14.50
CA GLY A 464 35.96 -5.65 -14.90
C GLY A 464 35.67 -6.30 -16.25
N ARG A 465 34.59 -5.92 -16.92
CA ARG A 465 34.20 -6.47 -18.22
C ARG A 465 35.28 -6.24 -19.27
N LYS A 466 35.59 -7.31 -20.00
CA LYS A 466 36.66 -7.37 -21.00
C LYS A 466 36.15 -7.03 -22.41
N ALA A 467 37.06 -6.88 -23.36
CA ALA A 467 36.76 -6.54 -24.75
C ALA A 467 35.91 -7.59 -25.49
N ASP A 468 35.82 -8.82 -24.99
CA ASP A 468 35.01 -9.94 -25.51
C ASP A 468 33.63 -10.07 -24.84
N PHE A 469 33.26 -9.12 -23.96
CA PHE A 469 31.95 -9.06 -23.31
C PHE A 469 30.80 -9.19 -24.34
N GLN A 470 29.88 -10.11 -24.05
CA GLN A 470 28.69 -10.33 -24.88
C GLN A 470 27.48 -9.66 -24.20
N PRO A 471 26.95 -8.56 -24.78
CA PRO A 471 25.75 -7.94 -24.27
C PRO A 471 24.51 -8.78 -24.60
N LEU A 472 23.48 -8.64 -23.77
CA LEU A 472 22.14 -9.08 -24.08
C LEU A 472 21.65 -8.34 -25.34
N LYS A 473 21.02 -9.07 -26.27
CA LYS A 473 20.52 -8.52 -27.54
C LYS A 473 19.01 -8.53 -27.60
N ALA A 474 18.46 -7.55 -28.31
CA ALA A 474 17.06 -7.35 -28.59
C ALA A 474 16.41 -8.47 -29.39
N ASP A 475 17.19 -9.30 -30.09
CA ASP A 475 16.64 -10.50 -30.76
C ASP A 475 15.97 -11.44 -29.74
N ALA A 476 16.38 -11.39 -28.46
CA ALA A 476 15.72 -12.06 -27.34
C ALA A 476 14.32 -11.50 -27.02
N PHE A 477 14.02 -10.25 -27.40
CA PHE A 477 12.70 -9.62 -27.25
C PHE A 477 11.65 -10.20 -28.19
N THR A 478 12.09 -10.76 -29.31
CA THR A 478 11.24 -11.15 -30.44
C THR A 478 11.28 -12.63 -30.77
N ALA A 479 12.04 -13.44 -30.02
CA ALA A 479 12.21 -14.87 -30.27
C ALA A 479 10.84 -15.56 -30.39
N GLY A 480 10.38 -15.72 -31.64
CA GLY A 480 9.12 -16.35 -32.04
C GLY A 480 7.88 -15.47 -32.29
N GLN A 481 7.91 -14.12 -32.29
CA GLN A 481 6.67 -13.33 -32.15
C GLN A 481 6.39 -12.18 -33.15
N SER A 482 5.09 -11.98 -33.40
CA SER A 482 4.48 -10.92 -34.21
C SER A 482 3.81 -9.82 -33.38
N ASP A 483 4.30 -9.54 -32.17
CA ASP A 483 3.75 -8.47 -31.32
C ASP A 483 4.16 -7.11 -31.87
N GLN A 484 3.18 -6.24 -32.12
CA GLN A 484 3.38 -4.91 -32.70
C GLN A 484 3.54 -3.85 -31.62
N GLY A 485 4.10 -2.69 -31.97
CA GLY A 485 4.23 -1.53 -31.08
C GLY A 485 5.63 -1.33 -30.48
N ASP A 486 5.83 -0.14 -29.94
CA ASP A 486 7.12 0.36 -29.46
C ASP A 486 7.45 -0.23 -28.07
N LEU A 487 8.55 -0.97 -27.97
CA LEU A 487 8.98 -1.61 -26.72
C LEU A 487 9.46 -0.56 -25.70
N GLN A 488 8.76 -0.41 -24.59
CA GLN A 488 9.07 0.56 -23.52
C GLN A 488 9.81 -0.06 -22.34
N SER A 489 9.53 -1.34 -22.06
CA SER A 489 10.17 -2.09 -20.99
C SER A 489 10.34 -3.56 -21.38
N TYR A 490 11.42 -4.14 -20.89
CA TYR A 490 11.78 -5.53 -21.03
C TYR A 490 12.26 -6.07 -19.70
N GLY A 491 11.75 -7.23 -19.30
CA GLY A 491 12.20 -7.97 -18.14
C GLY A 491 12.42 -9.44 -18.49
N GLN A 492 13.48 -10.04 -17.96
CA GLN A 492 13.70 -11.48 -17.98
C GLN A 492 14.06 -12.03 -16.61
N LEU A 493 13.66 -13.27 -16.37
CA LEU A 493 14.11 -14.10 -15.26
C LEU A 493 14.27 -15.53 -15.76
N ASP A 494 15.48 -16.07 -15.70
CA ASP A 494 15.74 -17.49 -15.94
C ASP A 494 15.06 -18.31 -14.83
N GLY A 495 14.01 -19.06 -15.22
CA GLY A 495 13.23 -19.86 -14.29
C GLY A 495 14.06 -20.96 -13.62
N ALA A 496 15.01 -21.57 -14.33
CA ALA A 496 15.87 -22.59 -13.77
C ALA A 496 16.84 -21.99 -12.73
N ALA A 497 17.46 -20.84 -13.04
CA ALA A 497 18.32 -20.14 -12.10
C ALA A 497 17.54 -19.67 -10.86
N ALA A 498 16.32 -19.15 -11.05
CA ALA A 498 15.45 -18.71 -9.97
C ALA A 498 15.06 -19.87 -9.04
N VAL A 499 14.66 -21.01 -9.59
CA VAL A 499 14.32 -22.19 -8.79
C VAL A 499 15.55 -22.78 -8.11
N GLN A 500 16.69 -22.91 -8.78
CA GLN A 500 17.93 -23.39 -8.15
C GLN A 500 18.33 -22.53 -6.95
N TRP A 501 18.11 -21.21 -7.03
CA TRP A 501 18.36 -20.29 -5.93
C TRP A 501 17.31 -20.39 -4.82
N ALA A 502 16.02 -20.40 -5.14
CA ALA A 502 14.93 -20.36 -4.16
C ALA A 502 14.68 -21.71 -3.46
N TYR A 503 14.91 -22.83 -4.15
CA TYR A 503 14.54 -24.17 -3.71
C TYR A 503 15.13 -24.58 -2.35
N PRO A 504 16.42 -24.34 -2.03
CA PRO A 504 16.97 -24.64 -0.71
C PRO A 504 16.29 -23.84 0.42
N PHE A 505 15.91 -22.59 0.16
CA PHE A 505 15.18 -21.76 1.14
C PHE A 505 13.75 -22.24 1.32
N ALA A 506 13.08 -22.61 0.22
CA ALA A 506 11.74 -23.20 0.26
C ALA A 506 11.73 -24.49 1.10
N LEU A 507 12.68 -25.41 0.87
CA LEU A 507 12.82 -26.63 1.68
C LEU A 507 13.03 -26.32 3.16
N THR A 508 13.86 -25.33 3.48
CA THR A 508 14.12 -24.92 4.87
C THR A 508 12.87 -24.31 5.51
N ALA A 509 12.14 -23.47 4.79
CA ALA A 509 10.90 -22.86 5.24
C ALA A 509 9.81 -23.91 5.47
N MET A 510 9.65 -24.86 4.54
CA MET A 510 8.69 -25.97 4.68
C MET A 510 9.02 -26.84 5.88
N ARG A 511 10.30 -27.09 6.17
CA ARG A 511 10.74 -27.78 7.38
C ARG A 511 10.50 -27.00 8.67
N TYR A 512 10.51 -25.67 8.61
CA TYR A 512 10.13 -24.84 9.75
C TYR A 512 8.62 -24.90 10.00
N LEU A 513 7.83 -24.77 8.93
CA LEU A 513 6.37 -24.88 8.99
C LEU A 513 5.91 -26.28 9.42
N SER A 514 6.58 -27.34 8.98
CA SER A 514 6.29 -28.71 9.41
C SER A 514 6.50 -28.89 10.91
N GLN A 515 7.54 -28.26 11.49
CA GLN A 515 7.78 -28.30 12.94
C GLN A 515 6.67 -27.65 13.76
N GLU A 516 6.10 -26.53 13.29
CA GLU A 516 4.93 -25.92 13.93
C GLU A 516 3.67 -26.80 13.78
N HIS A 517 3.56 -27.55 12.68
CA HIS A 517 2.42 -28.42 12.36
C HIS A 517 2.57 -29.88 12.84
N LEU A 518 3.64 -30.22 13.58
CA LEU A 518 3.86 -31.56 14.15
C LEU A 518 2.68 -32.09 15.00
N ASN A 519 1.81 -31.20 15.49
CA ASN A 519 0.61 -31.56 16.25
C ASN A 519 -0.53 -32.16 15.39
N HIS A 520 -0.50 -32.00 14.07
CA HIS A 520 -1.55 -32.46 13.14
C HIS A 520 -1.15 -33.69 12.31
N GLY A 521 0.14 -34.05 12.25
CA GLY A 521 0.62 -35.27 11.57
C GLY A 521 0.72 -35.15 10.03
N SER A 522 0.55 -33.96 9.47
CA SER A 522 0.63 -33.70 8.03
C SER A 522 2.10 -33.57 7.57
N ASP A 523 2.54 -34.41 6.63
CA ASP A 523 3.90 -34.37 6.05
C ASP A 523 3.99 -33.31 4.93
N ILE A 524 3.98 -32.04 5.33
CA ILE A 524 4.04 -30.89 4.42
C ILE A 524 5.42 -30.85 3.70
N GLU A 525 6.47 -31.48 4.25
CA GLU A 525 7.80 -31.51 3.65
C GLU A 525 7.84 -32.25 2.31
N SER A 526 6.96 -33.24 2.12
CA SER A 526 6.84 -34.03 0.90
C SER A 526 6.17 -33.31 -0.28
N ILE A 527 5.56 -32.14 -0.05
CA ILE A 527 4.77 -31.41 -1.07
C ILE A 527 5.66 -30.79 -2.15
N LEU A 528 6.91 -30.45 -1.87
CA LEU A 528 7.81 -29.86 -2.86
C LEU A 528 8.45 -30.97 -3.73
N PRO A 529 8.13 -31.04 -5.03
CA PRO A 529 8.75 -32.05 -5.89
C PRO A 529 10.28 -31.89 -5.98
N PRO A 530 11.04 -32.94 -6.30
CA PRO A 530 12.50 -32.82 -6.49
C PRO A 530 12.79 -31.92 -7.69
N GLY A 531 13.72 -30.96 -7.57
CA GLY A 531 14.02 -29.99 -8.64
C GLY A 531 14.26 -30.60 -10.04
N SER A 532 14.75 -31.85 -10.11
CA SER A 532 14.90 -32.60 -11.36
C SER A 532 13.60 -32.81 -12.16
N ALA A 533 12.44 -32.78 -11.51
CA ALA A 533 11.14 -32.94 -12.16
C ALA A 533 10.64 -31.67 -12.86
N TRP A 534 11.20 -30.49 -12.55
CA TRP A 534 10.66 -29.20 -12.97
C TRP A 534 11.68 -28.41 -13.76
N LEU A 535 12.95 -28.39 -13.32
CA LEU A 535 14.04 -27.67 -13.98
C LEU A 535 14.12 -27.89 -15.50
N PRO A 536 13.94 -29.11 -16.06
CA PRO A 536 13.98 -29.32 -17.52
C PRO A 536 12.86 -28.61 -18.30
N HIS A 537 11.76 -28.31 -17.63
CA HIS A 537 10.57 -27.68 -18.22
C HIS A 537 10.55 -26.17 -17.99
N LEU A 538 11.43 -25.64 -17.14
CA LEU A 538 11.52 -24.21 -16.87
C LEU A 538 12.23 -23.49 -18.01
N LYS A 539 11.51 -22.60 -18.67
CA LYS A 539 12.05 -21.64 -19.64
C LYS A 539 12.34 -20.28 -18.97
N GLY A 540 13.04 -19.41 -19.68
CA GLY A 540 13.17 -18.01 -19.27
C GLY A 540 11.81 -17.32 -19.27
N ASN A 541 11.45 -16.69 -18.16
CA ASN A 541 10.31 -15.81 -18.09
C ASN A 541 10.67 -14.49 -18.76
N VAL A 542 9.86 -14.02 -19.69
CA VAL A 542 10.08 -12.74 -20.37
C VAL A 542 8.81 -11.91 -20.28
N THR A 543 8.94 -10.66 -19.81
CA THR A 543 7.85 -9.70 -19.78
C THR A 543 8.23 -8.48 -20.61
N THR A 544 7.33 -8.06 -21.49
CA THR A 544 7.52 -6.86 -22.33
C THR A 544 6.36 -5.92 -22.15
N TRP A 545 6.66 -4.62 -22.23
CA TRP A 545 5.70 -3.54 -22.26
C TRP A 545 5.84 -2.83 -23.58
N ARG A 546 4.75 -2.74 -24.34
CA ARG A 546 4.71 -2.12 -25.66
C ARG A 546 3.65 -1.06 -25.71
N ARG A 547 4.01 0.11 -26.22
CA ARG A 547 3.04 1.11 -26.64
C ARG A 547 2.43 0.64 -27.97
N VAL A 548 1.12 0.54 -28.02
CA VAL A 548 0.37 0.14 -29.21
C VAL A 548 -0.59 1.25 -29.61
N ASP A 549 -1.11 1.19 -30.83
CA ASP A 549 -2.16 2.12 -31.28
C ASP A 549 -3.34 2.05 -30.31
N GLY A 550 -3.63 3.17 -29.64
CA GLY A 550 -4.74 3.28 -28.69
C GLY A 550 -4.44 2.86 -27.24
N GLY A 551 -3.22 2.48 -26.87
CA GLY A 551 -2.94 2.12 -25.48
C GLY A 551 -1.60 1.47 -25.17
N LEU A 552 -1.60 0.57 -24.18
CA LEU A 552 -0.43 -0.18 -23.71
C LEU A 552 -0.75 -1.68 -23.73
N GLN A 553 0.21 -2.49 -24.18
CA GLN A 553 0.16 -3.93 -24.08
C GLN A 553 1.31 -4.43 -23.21
N ILE A 554 1.01 -5.32 -22.28
CA ILE A 554 1.98 -6.01 -21.43
C ILE A 554 1.83 -7.49 -21.72
N VAL A 555 2.93 -8.13 -22.10
CA VAL A 555 2.95 -9.56 -22.41
C VAL A 555 3.98 -10.22 -21.51
N SER A 556 3.54 -11.14 -20.66
CA SER A 556 4.40 -11.94 -19.80
C SER A 556 4.32 -13.40 -20.24
N ARG A 557 5.47 -14.00 -20.49
CA ARG A 557 5.62 -15.41 -20.85
C ARG A 557 6.33 -16.11 -19.72
N GLN A 558 5.73 -17.17 -19.24
CA GLN A 558 6.13 -17.79 -17.99
C GLN A 558 6.32 -19.30 -18.21
N ALA A 559 7.32 -19.82 -17.51
CA ALA A 559 7.61 -21.24 -17.41
C ALA A 559 6.57 -22.03 -16.61
N ALA A 560 5.80 -21.37 -15.76
CA ALA A 560 4.63 -21.89 -15.05
C ALA A 560 3.77 -20.72 -14.53
N PRO A 561 2.45 -20.92 -14.35
CA PRO A 561 1.58 -19.91 -13.75
C PRO A 561 2.09 -19.48 -12.37
N GLY A 562 2.21 -18.18 -12.12
CA GLY A 562 2.58 -17.64 -10.80
C GLY A 562 4.09 -17.60 -10.49
N VAL A 563 4.96 -18.05 -11.39
CA VAL A 563 6.41 -17.78 -11.25
C VAL A 563 6.64 -16.30 -11.52
N VAL A 564 7.16 -15.58 -10.53
CA VAL A 564 7.40 -14.12 -10.44
C VAL A 564 7.94 -13.53 -11.74
N GLY A 565 7.05 -13.27 -12.70
CA GLY A 565 7.35 -12.58 -13.94
C GLY A 565 7.25 -11.08 -13.71
N THR A 566 8.27 -10.48 -13.09
CA THR A 566 8.50 -9.02 -13.05
C THR A 566 7.26 -8.18 -12.69
N ALA A 567 6.63 -8.53 -11.57
CA ALA A 567 5.55 -7.76 -10.95
C ALA A 567 5.90 -6.27 -10.72
N MET A 568 7.21 -5.93 -10.65
CA MET A 568 7.68 -4.55 -10.44
C MET A 568 7.23 -3.55 -11.51
N SER A 569 6.91 -3.98 -12.73
CA SER A 569 6.56 -3.05 -13.79
C SER A 569 5.11 -2.53 -13.64
N LEU A 570 4.15 -3.40 -13.28
CA LEU A 570 2.73 -3.03 -13.19
C LEU A 570 2.33 -2.49 -11.82
N GLU A 571 3.04 -2.90 -10.76
CA GLU A 571 2.82 -2.41 -9.39
C GLU A 571 2.99 -0.90 -9.27
N LEU A 572 3.86 -0.26 -10.07
CA LEU A 572 4.03 1.20 -10.05
C LEU A 572 2.83 1.97 -10.62
N VAL A 573 2.10 1.36 -11.57
CA VAL A 573 0.91 1.97 -12.22
C VAL A 573 -0.37 1.67 -11.42
N CYS A 574 -0.47 0.48 -10.82
CA CYS A 574 -1.65 0.03 -10.06
C CYS A 574 -1.67 0.48 -8.59
N SER A 575 -0.60 1.09 -8.08
CA SER A 575 -0.50 1.52 -6.68
C SER A 575 -1.13 2.87 -6.36
N VAL A 576 -1.87 3.48 -7.31
CA VAL A 576 -2.58 4.75 -7.07
C VAL A 576 -3.48 4.75 -5.82
N PRO A 577 -4.24 3.69 -5.49
CA PRO A 577 -4.99 3.63 -4.23
C PRO A 577 -4.07 3.61 -2.99
N GLN A 578 -2.92 2.95 -3.05
CA GLN A 578 -1.93 2.95 -1.97
C GLN A 578 -1.22 4.31 -1.86
N VAL A 579 -0.92 4.97 -2.97
CA VAL A 579 -0.38 6.35 -2.98
C VAL A 579 -1.39 7.32 -2.36
N MET A 580 -2.69 7.17 -2.65
CA MET A 580 -3.75 7.96 -2.02
C MET A 580 -3.87 7.67 -0.51
N GLU A 581 -3.76 6.41 -0.09
CA GLU A 581 -3.70 6.05 1.33
C GLU A 581 -2.46 6.63 2.02
N GLN A 582 -1.30 6.62 1.35
CA GLN A 582 -0.07 7.25 1.85
C GLN A 582 -0.19 8.78 1.95
N ILE A 583 -0.87 9.44 1.02
CA ILE A 583 -1.16 10.88 1.08
C ILE A 583 -2.10 11.19 2.25
N ASP A 584 -3.11 10.37 2.50
CA ASP A 584 -3.99 10.53 3.66
C ASP A 584 -3.27 10.24 4.98
N LEU A 585 -2.39 9.23 5.03
CA LEU A 585 -1.50 8.98 6.16
C LEU A 585 -0.51 10.15 6.39
N TRP A 586 0.00 10.75 5.31
CA TRP A 586 0.87 11.91 5.36
C TRP A 586 0.14 13.16 5.87
N ARG A 587 -1.08 13.45 5.38
CA ARG A 587 -1.94 14.50 5.95
C ARG A 587 -2.21 14.26 7.43
N GLN A 588 -2.39 12.99 7.80
CA GLN A 588 -2.65 12.62 9.18
C GLN A 588 -1.45 12.88 10.09
N SER A 589 -0.23 12.57 9.65
CA SER A 589 0.99 12.80 10.43
C SER A 589 1.31 14.28 10.64
N GLN A 590 1.00 15.13 9.66
CA GLN A 590 1.24 16.57 9.78
C GLN A 590 0.45 17.20 10.93
N GLY A 591 -0.81 16.80 11.15
CA GLY A 591 -1.58 17.32 12.30
C GLY A 591 -1.09 16.82 13.66
N VAL A 592 -0.50 15.62 13.73
CA VAL A 592 0.19 15.14 14.95
C VAL A 592 1.37 16.05 15.27
N ASN A 593 2.18 16.38 14.25
CA ASN A 593 3.32 17.28 14.42
C ASN A 593 2.89 18.69 14.86
N CYS A 594 1.81 19.24 14.31
CA CYS A 594 1.29 20.54 14.73
C CYS A 594 0.89 20.55 16.21
N LEU A 595 0.12 19.55 16.67
CA LEU A 595 -0.30 19.47 18.07
C LEU A 595 0.88 19.24 19.02
N GLN A 596 1.89 18.47 18.61
CA GLN A 596 3.13 18.31 19.39
C GLN A 596 3.89 19.63 19.54
N GLN A 597 4.05 20.41 18.46
CA GLN A 597 4.71 21.71 18.53
C GLN A 597 3.99 22.67 19.47
N ILE A 598 2.65 22.64 19.46
CA ILE A 598 1.83 23.44 20.38
C ILE A 598 2.05 23.02 21.83
N ALA A 599 2.06 21.71 22.12
CA ALA A 599 2.30 21.23 23.47
C ALA A 599 3.71 21.54 23.98
N ILE A 600 4.74 21.40 23.13
CA ILE A 600 6.12 21.78 23.46
C ILE A 600 6.18 23.26 23.83
N ALA A 601 5.58 24.14 23.03
CA ALA A 601 5.56 25.58 23.33
C ALA A 601 4.80 25.91 24.64
N CYS A 602 3.72 25.19 24.95
CA CYS A 602 3.01 25.31 26.22
C CYS A 602 3.85 24.82 27.42
N LEU A 603 4.62 23.75 27.25
CA LEU A 603 5.55 23.24 28.27
C LEU A 603 6.72 24.20 28.50
N ASP A 604 7.29 24.76 27.43
CA ASP A 604 8.33 25.79 27.53
C ASP A 604 7.80 27.06 28.21
N TYR A 605 6.57 27.47 27.91
CA TYR A 605 5.90 28.55 28.64
C TYR A 605 5.78 28.22 30.13
N HIS A 606 5.33 27.01 30.46
CA HIS A 606 5.20 26.54 31.85
C HIS A 606 6.56 26.55 32.58
N ASP A 607 7.63 26.10 31.95
CA ASP A 607 8.95 26.06 32.58
C ASP A 607 9.47 27.46 32.94
N ASN A 608 9.15 28.46 32.11
CA ASN A 608 9.53 29.84 32.33
C ASN A 608 8.60 30.58 33.30
N ASN A 609 7.29 30.26 33.30
CA ASN A 609 6.27 31.03 34.03
C ASN A 609 5.67 30.30 35.24
N LYS A 610 6.04 29.03 35.47
CA LYS A 610 5.60 28.14 36.56
C LYS A 610 4.11 27.77 36.55
N SER A 611 3.41 28.05 35.47
CA SER A 611 2.04 27.60 35.21
C SER A 611 1.82 27.48 33.70
N PHE A 612 0.84 26.68 33.28
CA PHE A 612 0.35 26.70 31.90
C PHE A 612 -0.16 28.11 31.54
N PRO A 613 -0.18 28.48 30.23
CA PRO A 613 -0.67 29.79 29.83
C PRO A 613 -2.15 29.95 30.20
N PRO A 614 -2.58 31.13 30.68
CA PRO A 614 -4.01 31.36 30.90
C PRO A 614 -4.75 31.41 29.56
N ALA A 615 -6.06 31.08 29.52
CA ALA A 615 -6.88 31.17 28.29
C ALA A 615 -6.78 32.53 27.60
N ALA A 616 -6.59 33.60 28.38
CA ALA A 616 -6.35 34.94 27.87
C ALA A 616 -5.36 35.74 28.73
N SER A 617 -4.66 36.69 28.11
CA SER A 617 -4.18 37.87 28.85
C SER A 617 -5.37 38.73 29.28
N VAL A 618 -5.24 39.45 30.38
CA VAL A 618 -6.30 40.30 30.93
C VAL A 618 -5.81 41.72 31.17
N ASP A 619 -6.70 42.70 31.05
CA ASP A 619 -6.43 44.08 31.47
C ASP A 619 -6.52 44.23 33.01
N ALA A 620 -6.32 45.46 33.49
CA ALA A 620 -6.38 45.78 34.92
C ALA A 620 -7.77 45.52 35.55
N ASP A 621 -8.83 45.48 34.75
CA ASP A 621 -10.20 45.21 35.17
C ASP A 621 -10.57 43.72 35.03
N GLY A 622 -9.62 42.87 34.61
CA GLY A 622 -9.79 41.43 34.42
C GLY A 622 -10.48 41.06 33.10
N LYS A 623 -10.59 41.98 32.15
CA LYS A 623 -11.21 41.73 30.84
C LYS A 623 -10.24 40.98 29.91
N PRO A 624 -10.66 39.88 29.27
CA PRO A 624 -9.82 39.15 28.31
C PRO A 624 -9.38 40.00 27.11
N LEU A 625 -8.10 39.92 26.77
CA LEU A 625 -7.46 40.65 25.66
C LEU A 625 -7.06 39.68 24.53
N LEU A 626 -5.96 38.93 24.69
CA LEU A 626 -5.38 38.05 23.67
C LEU A 626 -5.35 36.59 24.13
N SER A 627 -5.53 35.65 23.21
CA SER A 627 -5.50 34.20 23.48
C SER A 627 -4.13 33.68 23.95
N TRP A 628 -4.12 32.57 24.70
CA TRP A 628 -2.92 31.76 24.97
C TRP A 628 -2.10 31.45 23.72
N ARG A 629 -2.74 31.32 22.54
CA ARG A 629 -2.05 31.13 21.26
C ARG A 629 -1.09 32.26 20.93
N VAL A 630 -1.39 33.49 21.34
CA VAL A 630 -0.48 34.64 21.19
C VAL A 630 0.62 34.60 22.25
N LEU A 631 0.29 34.20 23.48
CA LEU A 631 1.25 34.14 24.60
C LEU A 631 2.39 33.13 24.38
N ILE A 632 2.15 32.07 23.60
CA ILE A 632 3.15 31.05 23.33
C ILE A 632 3.99 31.28 22.06
N LEU A 633 3.69 32.31 21.27
CA LEU A 633 4.46 32.64 20.05
C LEU A 633 5.98 32.74 20.28
N PRO A 634 6.48 33.37 21.36
CA PRO A 634 7.93 33.41 21.65
C PRO A 634 8.57 32.02 21.74
N TYR A 635 7.83 31.03 22.23
CA TYR A 635 8.30 29.65 22.41
C TYR A 635 8.17 28.80 21.13
N MET A 636 7.49 29.32 20.11
CA MET A 636 7.41 28.73 18.76
C MET A 636 8.42 29.32 17.78
N GLY A 637 9.27 30.26 18.22
CA GLY A 637 10.18 31.00 17.35
C GLY A 637 9.55 32.22 16.66
N GLU A 638 8.28 32.55 16.98
CA GLU A 638 7.50 33.65 16.38
C GLU A 638 7.64 34.97 17.15
N GLN A 639 8.86 35.27 17.61
CA GLN A 639 9.16 36.44 18.46
C GLN A 639 8.88 37.77 17.73
N GLU A 640 9.14 37.85 16.43
CA GLU A 640 8.88 39.05 15.62
C GLU A 640 7.38 39.32 15.47
N LEU A 641 6.58 38.27 15.29
CA LEU A 641 5.13 38.38 15.22
C LEU A 641 4.55 38.79 16.58
N TYR A 642 5.05 38.21 17.68
CA TYR A 642 4.64 38.57 19.03
C TYR A 642 4.84 40.06 19.33
N GLN A 643 5.97 40.64 18.90
CA GLN A 643 6.27 42.08 19.11
C GLN A 643 5.37 43.03 18.33
N LYS A 644 4.67 42.55 17.29
CA LYS A 644 3.73 43.37 16.52
C LYS A 644 2.40 43.56 17.25
N PHE A 645 2.05 42.69 18.21
CA PHE A 645 0.80 42.79 18.96
C PHE A 645 0.85 43.93 19.99
N HIS A 646 -0.24 44.68 20.10
CA HIS A 646 -0.49 45.54 21.25
C HIS A 646 -1.10 44.68 22.36
N LEU A 647 -0.26 44.34 23.36
CA LEU A 647 -0.61 43.37 24.41
C LEU A 647 -1.63 43.90 25.43
N ASP A 648 -1.82 45.22 25.46
CA ASP A 648 -2.80 45.95 26.27
C ASP A 648 -4.13 46.20 25.55
N GLU A 649 -4.26 45.74 24.30
CA GLU A 649 -5.46 45.85 23.48
C GLU A 649 -6.13 44.48 23.24
N PRO A 650 -7.47 44.43 23.07
CA PRO A 650 -8.15 43.18 22.76
C PRO A 650 -7.79 42.67 21.36
N TRP A 651 -8.04 41.38 21.13
CA TRP A 651 -7.77 40.70 19.86
C TRP A 651 -8.46 41.35 18.63
N ASP A 652 -9.59 42.03 18.84
CA ASP A 652 -10.40 42.69 17.81
C ASP A 652 -10.19 44.20 17.70
N SER A 653 -9.14 44.74 18.33
CA SER A 653 -8.75 46.14 18.14
C SER A 653 -8.40 46.43 16.68
N GLU A 654 -8.53 47.69 16.25
CA GLU A 654 -8.21 48.10 14.88
C GLU A 654 -6.77 47.73 14.48
N HIS A 655 -5.83 47.69 15.44
CA HIS A 655 -4.46 47.25 15.22
C HIS A 655 -4.32 45.73 15.21
N ASN A 656 -4.69 45.05 16.30
CA ASN A 656 -4.46 43.61 16.46
C ASN A 656 -5.22 42.76 15.44
N LYS A 657 -6.40 43.21 15.00
CA LYS A 657 -7.19 42.52 13.98
C LYS A 657 -6.48 42.43 12.63
N THR A 658 -5.57 43.36 12.31
CA THR A 658 -4.77 43.31 11.07
C THR A 658 -3.77 42.15 11.06
N LEU A 659 -3.40 41.63 12.24
CA LEU A 659 -2.45 40.53 12.40
C LEU A 659 -3.11 39.15 12.23
N LEU A 660 -4.45 39.06 12.13
CA LEU A 660 -5.16 37.80 11.91
C LEU A 660 -4.69 37.08 10.64
N THR A 661 -4.27 37.81 9.61
CA THR A 661 -3.76 37.23 8.37
C THR A 661 -2.35 36.66 8.49
N GLN A 662 -1.63 36.96 9.57
CA GLN A 662 -0.30 36.43 9.90
C GLN A 662 -0.38 35.24 10.86
N MET A 663 -1.43 34.42 10.76
CA MET A 663 -1.59 33.22 11.59
C MET A 663 -0.47 32.21 11.31
N PRO A 664 0.28 31.75 12.34
CA PRO A 664 1.25 30.67 12.17
C PRO A 664 0.61 29.38 11.63
N ASP A 665 1.31 28.67 10.75
CA ASP A 665 0.77 27.48 10.08
C ASP A 665 0.42 26.33 11.03
N VAL A 666 1.10 26.27 12.19
CA VAL A 666 0.83 25.28 13.25
C VAL A 666 -0.63 25.34 13.75
N TYR A 667 -1.28 26.52 13.68
CA TYR A 667 -2.67 26.70 14.09
C TYR A 667 -3.68 26.45 12.97
N ARG A 668 -3.25 26.33 11.72
CA ARG A 668 -4.17 26.09 10.59
C ARG A 668 -4.75 24.68 10.63
N MET A 669 -3.95 23.70 11.04
CA MET A 669 -4.20 22.26 10.92
C MET A 669 -4.40 21.78 9.46
N PRO A 670 -3.62 20.80 8.96
CA PRO A 670 -3.63 20.39 7.55
C PRO A 670 -4.96 19.89 6.98
N ALA A 671 -5.86 19.38 7.83
CA ALA A 671 -7.15 18.85 7.42
C ALA A 671 -8.29 19.91 7.46
N SER A 672 -8.04 21.08 8.06
CA SER A 672 -9.02 22.15 8.27
C SER A 672 -9.40 22.85 6.98
N LYS A 673 -10.70 23.10 6.79
CA LYS A 673 -11.24 23.97 5.73
C LYS A 673 -11.70 25.32 6.26
N SER A 674 -11.34 25.67 7.51
CA SER A 674 -11.75 26.92 8.13
C SER A 674 -11.21 28.16 7.38
N PRO A 675 -11.92 29.29 7.40
CA PRO A 675 -11.48 30.52 6.73
C PRO A 675 -10.09 30.99 7.18
N ALA A 676 -9.38 31.71 6.30
CA ALA A 676 -8.07 32.27 6.64
C ALA A 676 -8.14 33.16 7.90
N GLY A 677 -7.14 33.02 8.78
CA GLY A 677 -7.09 33.72 10.07
C GLY A 677 -7.95 33.10 11.17
N THR A 678 -8.54 31.92 10.94
CA THR A 678 -9.24 31.13 11.96
C THR A 678 -8.54 29.80 12.21
N THR A 679 -8.68 29.28 13.44
CA THR A 679 -8.09 28.03 13.90
C THR A 679 -9.16 27.10 14.48
N VAL A 680 -8.95 25.81 14.30
CA VAL A 680 -9.69 24.73 14.96
C VAL A 680 -8.95 24.16 16.18
N VAL A 681 -7.75 24.65 16.48
CA VAL A 681 -7.00 24.20 17.67
C VAL A 681 -7.51 24.97 18.88
N LEU A 682 -8.29 24.32 19.72
CA LEU A 682 -8.90 24.91 20.90
C LEU A 682 -8.26 24.34 22.16
N GLY A 683 -7.94 25.20 23.12
CA GLY A 683 -7.41 24.77 24.40
C GLY A 683 -8.48 24.12 25.28
N ASN A 684 -8.08 23.26 26.23
CA ASN A 684 -8.95 22.83 27.32
C ASN A 684 -9.13 24.00 28.31
N GLY A 685 -10.23 24.74 28.15
CA GLY A 685 -10.43 26.01 28.85
C GLY A 685 -11.86 26.20 29.39
N GLY A 686 -11.97 27.13 30.34
CA GLY A 686 -13.21 27.49 31.03
C GLY A 686 -12.96 28.68 31.96
N GLU A 687 -14.02 29.28 32.51
CA GLU A 687 -13.85 30.42 33.44
C GLU A 687 -13.12 30.01 34.73
N GLU A 688 -13.36 28.77 35.20
CA GLU A 688 -12.85 28.25 36.49
C GLU A 688 -12.35 26.80 36.41
N LYS A 689 -12.40 26.16 35.23
CA LYS A 689 -12.00 24.75 35.00
C LYS A 689 -11.19 24.62 33.70
N GLY A 690 -10.45 23.51 33.58
CA GLY A 690 -9.56 23.22 32.45
C GLY A 690 -8.13 23.73 32.67
N VAL A 691 -7.19 23.20 31.91
CA VAL A 691 -5.75 23.46 32.04
C VAL A 691 -5.40 24.92 31.71
N PHE A 692 -6.16 25.53 30.81
CA PHE A 692 -6.02 26.96 30.47
C PHE A 692 -7.01 27.84 31.24
N ALA A 693 -7.40 27.49 32.47
CA ALA A 693 -8.34 28.29 33.27
C ALA A 693 -7.92 29.76 33.37
N LEU A 694 -8.87 30.68 33.18
CA LEU A 694 -8.57 32.12 33.13
C LEU A 694 -8.19 32.71 34.50
N LYS A 695 -8.85 32.27 35.58
CA LYS A 695 -8.69 32.83 36.94
C LYS A 695 -7.71 32.07 37.82
N ILE A 696 -7.40 30.82 37.49
CA ILE A 696 -6.62 29.91 38.32
C ILE A 696 -5.39 29.45 37.52
N PRO A 697 -4.17 29.86 37.91
CA PRO A 697 -2.97 29.35 37.26
C PRO A 697 -2.80 27.87 37.60
N VAL A 698 -2.78 27.01 36.57
CA VAL A 698 -2.62 25.56 36.72
C VAL A 698 -1.14 25.22 36.57
N GLN A 699 -0.54 24.60 37.60
CA GLN A 699 0.80 24.04 37.55
C GLN A 699 0.74 22.57 37.12
N ILE A 700 1.83 22.05 36.56
CA ILE A 700 1.90 20.63 36.21
C ILE A 700 1.67 19.71 37.43
N GLY A 701 2.06 20.14 38.62
CA GLY A 701 1.84 19.42 39.88
C GLY A 701 0.40 19.45 40.38
N ASP A 702 -0.44 20.32 39.84
CA ASP A 702 -1.88 20.41 40.18
C ASP A 702 -2.72 19.38 39.40
N ILE A 703 -2.13 18.71 38.39
CA ILE A 703 -2.77 17.69 37.56
C ILE A 703 -2.64 16.33 38.24
N THR A 704 -3.57 16.01 39.15
CA THR A 704 -3.52 14.79 39.97
C THR A 704 -3.98 13.54 39.23
N ASP A 705 -4.76 13.72 38.14
CA ASP A 705 -5.27 12.62 37.30
C ASP A 705 -4.22 12.07 36.32
N GLY A 706 -3.07 12.73 36.22
CA GLY A 706 -1.93 12.37 35.39
C GLY A 706 -1.85 13.16 34.09
N SER A 707 -0.68 13.74 33.83
CA SER A 707 -0.44 14.62 32.66
C SER A 707 -0.64 13.95 31.30
N SER A 708 -0.48 12.62 31.21
CA SER A 708 -0.74 11.83 30.00
C SER A 708 -2.22 11.47 29.79
N ALA A 709 -3.05 11.65 30.82
CA ALA A 709 -4.49 11.38 30.80
C ALA A 709 -5.35 12.66 30.78
N THR A 710 -4.74 13.84 30.91
CA THR A 710 -5.43 15.13 30.87
C THR A 710 -5.18 15.85 29.55
N ILE A 711 -6.24 16.19 28.82
CA ILE A 711 -6.17 16.94 27.55
C ILE A 711 -5.71 18.37 27.80
N LEU A 712 -4.70 18.80 27.05
CA LEU A 712 -4.22 20.17 26.95
C LEU A 712 -4.97 20.94 25.86
N ALA A 713 -5.06 20.39 24.64
CA ALA A 713 -5.75 21.01 23.51
C ALA A 713 -6.37 19.98 22.57
N VAL A 714 -7.37 20.40 21.80
CA VAL A 714 -8.15 19.57 20.88
C VAL A 714 -8.15 20.13 19.46
N GLU A 715 -8.21 19.25 18.46
CA GLU A 715 -8.61 19.59 17.11
C GLU A 715 -10.15 19.59 17.01
N ALA A 716 -10.78 20.77 17.09
CA ALA A 716 -12.23 20.94 17.03
C ALA A 716 -12.77 20.92 15.59
N ALA A 717 -14.10 20.81 15.46
CA ALA A 717 -14.80 20.86 14.17
C ALA A 717 -14.61 22.21 13.45
N ASP A 718 -14.62 22.23 12.11
CA ASP A 718 -14.49 23.47 11.30
C ASP A 718 -15.59 24.49 11.65
N GLU A 719 -16.78 24.03 12.04
CA GLU A 719 -17.90 24.89 12.48
C GLU A 719 -17.63 25.62 13.80
N GLN A 720 -16.66 25.14 14.58
CA GLN A 720 -16.22 25.75 15.84
C GLN A 720 -14.95 26.59 15.66
N ALA A 721 -14.47 26.78 14.43
CA ALA A 721 -13.29 27.59 14.18
C ALA A 721 -13.45 29.03 14.69
N VAL A 722 -12.41 29.53 15.35
CA VAL A 722 -12.38 30.87 15.94
C VAL A 722 -11.24 31.68 15.33
N PRO A 723 -11.32 33.02 15.27
CA PRO A 723 -10.15 33.85 14.97
C PRO A 723 -9.01 33.46 15.92
N TRP A 724 -7.81 33.17 15.40
CA TRP A 724 -6.78 32.48 16.20
C TRP A 724 -6.26 33.30 17.39
N THR A 725 -6.36 34.63 17.34
CA THR A 725 -5.99 35.54 18.42
C THR A 725 -7.10 35.71 19.47
N LYS A 726 -8.33 35.28 19.18
CA LYS A 726 -9.48 35.41 20.07
C LYS A 726 -9.36 34.43 21.24
N PRO A 727 -9.49 34.89 22.50
CA PRO A 727 -9.48 34.04 23.69
C PRO A 727 -10.81 33.27 23.82
N GLN A 728 -11.01 32.32 22.92
CA GLN A 728 -12.12 31.39 22.92
C GLN A 728 -11.57 29.97 22.76
N ASP A 729 -11.91 29.12 23.72
CA ASP A 729 -11.38 27.78 23.89
C ASP A 729 -12.51 26.75 24.02
N TYR A 730 -12.15 25.48 24.07
CA TYR A 730 -13.10 24.38 24.13
C TYR A 730 -13.59 24.17 25.57
N ASP A 731 -14.88 24.41 25.77
CA ASP A 731 -15.59 24.23 27.03
C ASP A 731 -16.49 22.99 26.92
N TYR A 732 -16.03 21.88 27.50
CA TYR A 732 -16.74 20.61 27.45
C TYR A 732 -18.12 20.66 28.11
N GLU A 733 -18.29 21.46 29.18
CA GLU A 733 -19.57 21.58 29.89
C GLU A 733 -20.63 22.27 29.02
N LYS A 734 -20.21 23.25 28.20
CA LYS A 734 -21.09 23.96 27.27
C LYS A 734 -21.34 23.20 25.97
N THR A 735 -20.37 22.42 25.51
CA THR A 735 -20.44 21.69 24.23
C THR A 735 -20.06 20.22 24.42
N PRO A 736 -20.89 19.41 25.11
CA PRO A 736 -20.53 18.03 25.42
C PRO A 736 -20.66 17.10 24.20
N GLY A 737 -19.86 16.03 24.21
CA GLY A 737 -19.99 14.89 23.29
C GLY A 737 -18.97 14.84 22.16
N LEU A 738 -18.73 13.63 21.65
CA LEU A 738 -17.67 13.37 20.67
C LEU A 738 -17.85 14.16 19.37
N LYS A 739 -19.10 14.39 18.93
CA LYS A 739 -19.41 15.18 17.72
C LYS A 739 -18.90 16.62 17.78
N ALA A 740 -18.76 17.20 18.97
CA ALA A 740 -18.16 18.51 19.16
C ALA A 740 -16.62 18.48 19.04
N LEU A 741 -16.01 17.30 19.21
CA LEU A 741 -14.59 17.05 19.01
C LEU A 741 -14.27 16.50 17.62
N VAL A 742 -15.27 16.14 16.79
CA VAL A 742 -15.04 15.65 15.42
C VAL A 742 -14.48 16.80 14.60
N GLY A 743 -13.14 16.89 14.59
CA GLY A 743 -12.43 17.92 13.84
C GLY A 743 -12.66 17.82 12.34
N SER A 744 -11.97 18.70 11.61
CA SER A 744 -11.89 18.75 10.15
C SER A 744 -11.59 17.41 9.43
N ARG A 745 -11.21 16.37 10.19
CA ARG A 745 -10.96 15.01 9.75
C ARG A 745 -12.25 14.19 9.70
N LYS A 746 -12.45 13.43 8.62
CA LYS A 746 -13.53 12.41 8.51
C LYS A 746 -13.31 11.16 9.41
N THR A 747 -12.36 11.20 10.35
CA THR A 747 -11.91 10.08 11.19
C THR A 747 -11.90 10.46 12.67
N GLU A 748 -11.37 9.58 13.54
CA GLU A 748 -11.15 9.85 14.97
C GLU A 748 -10.38 11.16 15.20
N PRO A 749 -10.84 12.02 16.13
CA PRO A 749 -10.21 13.30 16.36
C PRO A 749 -8.89 13.17 17.13
N LEU A 750 -8.01 14.14 16.92
CA LEU A 750 -6.73 14.26 17.61
C LEU A 750 -6.85 15.21 18.79
N VAL A 751 -6.24 14.80 19.91
CA VAL A 751 -6.05 15.61 21.10
C VAL A 751 -4.60 15.53 21.53
N VAL A 752 -4.12 16.55 22.23
CA VAL A 752 -2.79 16.52 22.86
C VAL A 752 -2.94 16.65 24.37
N CYS A 753 -2.23 15.82 25.10
CA CYS A 753 -2.23 15.75 26.55
C CYS A 753 -1.20 16.72 27.17
N CYS A 754 -1.28 16.93 28.48
CA CYS A 754 -0.43 17.87 29.21
C CYS A 754 1.05 17.47 29.29
N ASP A 755 1.38 16.21 28.98
CA ASP A 755 2.75 15.71 28.82
C ASP A 755 3.30 15.87 27.39
N GLY A 756 2.47 16.33 26.45
CA GLY A 756 2.81 16.45 25.02
C GLY A 756 2.48 15.22 24.18
N THR A 757 1.91 14.18 24.78
CA THR A 757 1.47 12.98 24.06
C THR A 757 0.25 13.31 23.18
N VAL A 758 0.30 12.93 21.90
CA VAL A 758 -0.82 13.11 20.98
C VAL A 758 -1.61 11.81 20.87
N CYS A 759 -2.91 11.92 21.05
CA CYS A 759 -3.83 10.79 21.16
C CYS A 759 -4.96 10.91 20.13
N ARG A 760 -5.41 9.75 19.62
CA ARG A 760 -6.69 9.61 18.92
C ARG A 760 -7.76 9.26 19.93
N VAL A 761 -8.90 9.91 19.82
CA VAL A 761 -10.11 9.57 20.58
C VAL A 761 -10.94 8.59 19.74
N PRO A 762 -11.06 7.31 20.12
CA PRO A 762 -11.79 6.34 19.32
C PRO A 762 -13.27 6.70 19.20
N ASN A 763 -13.87 6.46 18.03
CA ASN A 763 -15.32 6.62 17.86
C ASN A 763 -16.14 5.68 18.76
N SER A 764 -15.51 4.62 19.26
CA SER A 764 -16.08 3.67 20.21
C SER A 764 -15.89 4.06 21.68
N ILE A 765 -15.30 5.22 21.98
CA ILE A 765 -15.13 5.66 23.36
C ILE A 765 -16.50 5.87 24.00
N GLU A 766 -16.68 5.38 25.23
CA GLU A 766 -17.93 5.55 25.95
C GLU A 766 -18.12 7.05 26.28
N GLU A 767 -19.20 7.69 25.84
CA GLU A 767 -19.40 9.15 26.03
C GLU A 767 -19.31 9.59 27.50
N ARG A 768 -19.71 8.71 28.44
CA ARG A 768 -19.59 8.98 29.88
C ARG A 768 -18.15 9.15 30.37
N LYS A 769 -17.16 8.69 29.59
CA LYS A 769 -15.72 8.77 29.92
C LYS A 769 -15.08 10.07 29.46
N LEU A 770 -15.66 10.75 28.47
CA LEU A 770 -15.10 11.97 27.89
C LEU A 770 -14.88 13.12 28.88
N PRO A 771 -15.77 13.41 29.84
CA PRO A 771 -15.58 14.53 30.77
C PRO A 771 -14.30 14.42 31.61
N PHE A 772 -13.94 13.20 32.03
CA PHE A 772 -12.76 12.94 32.88
C PHE A 772 -11.42 13.27 32.19
N TYR A 773 -11.40 13.39 30.86
CA TYR A 773 -10.20 13.81 30.13
C TYR A 773 -10.01 15.32 30.09
N PHE A 774 -11.05 16.10 30.41
CA PHE A 774 -11.02 17.57 30.41
C PHE A 774 -10.91 18.15 31.83
N ASP A 775 -11.18 17.35 32.86
CA ASP A 775 -10.83 17.67 34.25
C ASP A 775 -9.38 17.24 34.55
N TYR A 776 -8.79 17.83 35.58
CA TYR A 776 -7.42 17.57 36.00
C TYR A 776 -7.27 17.27 37.51
N GLN A 777 -8.38 17.32 38.27
CA GLN A 777 -8.44 17.10 39.72
C GLN A 777 -9.64 16.26 40.18
N ASP A 778 -10.19 15.40 39.33
CA ASP A 778 -11.40 14.62 39.67
C ASP A 778 -11.13 13.24 40.29
N ASP A 779 -9.85 12.86 40.42
CA ASP A 779 -9.32 11.59 40.91
C ASP A 779 -9.76 10.35 40.08
N ASN A 780 -10.34 10.54 38.88
CA ASN A 780 -10.74 9.48 37.97
C ASN A 780 -9.78 9.38 36.78
N VAL A 781 -8.77 8.53 36.90
CA VAL A 781 -7.89 8.21 35.77
C VAL A 781 -8.60 7.26 34.80
N VAL A 782 -8.88 7.73 33.58
CA VAL A 782 -9.58 6.95 32.56
C VAL A 782 -8.69 6.61 31.37
N TRP A 783 -8.67 5.33 31.00
CA TRP A 783 -7.92 4.83 29.84
C TRP A 783 -8.86 4.49 28.68
N GLY A 784 -8.40 4.72 27.44
CA GLY A 784 -9.20 4.45 26.24
C GLY A 784 -8.82 5.26 25.01
N MET A 785 -8.05 6.35 25.18
CA MET A 785 -7.41 7.04 24.05
C MET A 785 -6.21 6.24 23.52
N ARG A 786 -5.95 6.34 22.22
CA ARG A 786 -4.84 5.64 21.56
C ARG A 786 -3.73 6.61 21.25
N GLU A 787 -2.57 6.40 21.84
CA GLU A 787 -1.37 7.16 21.54
C GLU A 787 -1.00 7.02 20.04
N VAL A 788 -0.54 8.13 19.46
CA VAL A 788 -0.07 8.18 18.09
C VAL A 788 1.38 8.63 18.07
N GLU A 789 2.28 7.73 17.66
CA GLU A 789 3.65 8.15 17.38
C GLU A 789 3.68 9.06 16.13
N PRO A 790 4.41 10.18 16.17
CA PRO A 790 4.59 11.02 14.98
C PRO A 790 5.35 10.24 13.90
N TYR A 791 4.89 10.33 12.65
CA TYR A 791 5.67 9.82 11.53
C TYR A 791 6.94 10.67 11.39
N ARG A 792 8.08 10.13 11.81
CA ARG A 792 9.38 10.80 11.72
C ARG A 792 10.08 10.38 10.44
N LEU A 793 10.42 11.34 9.58
CA LEU A 793 11.36 11.06 8.50
C LEU A 793 12.72 10.67 9.13
N PRO A 794 13.41 9.64 8.62
CA PRO A 794 14.60 9.07 9.28
C PRO A 794 15.69 10.08 9.65
N TRP A 795 15.77 11.22 8.95
CA TRP A 795 16.81 12.23 9.11
C TRP A 795 16.46 13.39 10.07
N GLU A 796 15.20 13.59 10.47
CA GLU A 796 14.79 14.67 11.40
C GLU A 796 15.16 14.38 12.87
N SER A 797 15.37 13.10 13.20
CA SER A 797 15.72 12.59 14.53
C SER A 797 17.04 13.14 15.15
N ARG A 798 17.83 13.91 14.38
CA ARG A 798 19.16 14.41 14.78
C ARG A 798 19.24 15.89 15.12
N ARG A 799 18.32 16.75 14.67
CA ARG A 799 18.46 18.21 14.85
C ARG A 799 18.14 18.70 16.28
N LEU A 800 17.37 17.95 17.06
CA LEU A 800 16.98 18.36 18.43
C LEU A 800 17.95 17.88 19.53
N ARG A 801 19.07 17.21 19.21
CA ARG A 801 20.13 16.89 20.19
C ARG A 801 21.22 17.97 20.23
N GLY A 802 20.81 19.24 20.23
CA GLY A 802 21.70 20.36 20.56
C GLY A 802 21.89 20.47 22.09
N PRO A 803 23.03 20.98 22.57
CA PRO A 803 23.28 21.19 23.99
C PRO A 803 22.40 22.35 24.50
N GLY A 804 21.15 22.02 24.86
CA GLY A 804 20.11 22.98 25.24
C GLY A 804 18.70 22.39 25.21
N ALA A 805 18.49 21.25 24.55
CA ALA A 805 17.21 20.53 24.61
C ALA A 805 17.05 19.88 26.00
N VAL A 806 15.98 20.22 26.69
CA VAL A 806 15.56 19.60 27.95
C VAL A 806 15.35 18.11 27.67
N GLN A 807 16.21 17.26 28.23
CA GLN A 807 15.87 15.85 28.39
C GLN A 807 14.78 15.79 29.44
N VAL A 808 13.55 15.48 29.02
CA VAL A 808 12.53 14.95 29.93
C VAL A 808 13.11 13.65 30.46
N ARG A 809 13.69 13.71 31.66
CA ARG A 809 14.12 12.52 32.41
C ARG A 809 12.90 11.66 32.67
N GLU A 810 12.98 10.39 32.29
CA GLU A 810 12.14 9.30 32.79
C GLU A 810 12.40 9.09 34.31
N GLU A 811 11.99 10.03 35.15
CA GLU A 811 11.98 9.85 36.61
C GLU A 811 10.64 10.36 37.16
N PHE A 812 9.59 9.55 37.00
CA PHE A 812 8.42 9.60 37.88
C PHE A 812 8.28 8.27 38.63
N PRO A 813 8.08 8.29 39.96
CA PRO A 813 8.09 7.09 40.79
C PRO A 813 6.80 6.29 40.60
N ARG A 814 6.93 5.00 40.23
CA ARG A 814 5.84 4.02 40.30
C ARG A 814 5.62 3.60 41.76
N ASP A 815 5.05 4.46 42.60
CA ASP A 815 4.66 4.08 43.96
C ASP A 815 3.17 4.29 44.20
N ARG A 816 2.41 3.20 44.04
CA ARG A 816 1.36 2.78 44.98
C ARG A 816 1.10 1.29 44.77
N GLU A 817 1.73 0.49 45.63
CA GLU A 817 1.42 -0.92 45.83
C GLU A 817 -0.08 -1.10 46.12
N VAL A 818 -0.79 -1.79 45.22
CA VAL A 818 -2.05 -2.44 45.57
C VAL A 818 -1.68 -3.80 46.17
N THR A 819 -1.91 -3.93 47.47
CA THR A 819 -1.71 -5.16 48.24
C THR A 819 -2.69 -6.23 47.78
N VAL A 820 -2.18 -7.30 47.16
CA VAL A 820 -2.92 -8.55 46.95
C VAL A 820 -2.63 -9.46 48.14
N PRO A 821 -3.63 -10.06 48.81
CA PRO A 821 -3.37 -10.90 49.98
C PRO A 821 -2.64 -12.19 49.56
N GLU A 822 -1.50 -12.45 50.21
CA GLU A 822 -0.69 -13.66 50.07
C GLU A 822 -1.49 -14.92 50.48
N VAL A 823 -1.49 -15.92 49.59
CA VAL A 823 -1.77 -17.31 49.95
C VAL A 823 -0.43 -18.02 50.10
N PRO A 824 -0.13 -18.66 51.25
CA PRO A 824 1.19 -19.22 51.48
C PRO A 824 1.32 -20.59 50.79
N PHE A 825 2.29 -20.73 49.89
CA PHE A 825 2.79 -22.03 49.44
C PHE A 825 4.26 -22.15 49.88
N THR A 826 4.52 -23.05 50.83
CA THR A 826 5.87 -23.36 51.33
C THR A 826 6.63 -24.22 50.31
N PRO A 827 7.93 -23.96 50.06
CA PRO A 827 8.75 -24.75 49.17
C PRO A 827 9.35 -25.98 49.89
N LYS A 828 9.26 -27.14 49.26
CA LYS A 828 10.12 -28.30 49.55
C LYS A 828 10.66 -28.85 48.23
N ASP A 829 11.99 -28.94 48.22
CA ASP A 829 12.83 -29.89 47.48
C ASP A 829 12.83 -29.80 45.94
N SER A 830 13.76 -29.01 45.40
CA SER A 830 14.23 -29.10 44.01
C SER A 830 15.58 -29.81 43.95
N GLU A 831 15.60 -31.04 43.41
CA GLU A 831 16.82 -31.66 42.85
C GLU A 831 17.09 -31.10 41.44
N PRO A 832 18.37 -31.02 40.99
CA PRO A 832 18.72 -30.51 39.67
C PRO A 832 18.69 -31.61 38.61
N PHE A 833 18.24 -31.29 37.39
CA PHE A 833 18.38 -32.17 36.23
C PHE A 833 19.07 -31.44 35.06
N ASP A 834 19.95 -32.20 34.40
CA ASP A 834 21.04 -31.82 33.50
C ASP A 834 20.64 -31.26 32.12
N ASP A 835 21.53 -30.38 31.60
CA ASP A 835 21.60 -29.87 30.23
C ASP A 835 22.20 -30.94 29.26
N PRO A 836 21.48 -31.38 28.21
CA PRO A 836 21.92 -32.48 27.36
C PRO A 836 22.74 -32.06 26.11
N PHE A 837 23.16 -30.82 25.90
CA PHE A 837 23.85 -30.44 24.64
C PHE A 837 25.16 -29.62 24.75
N GLY A 838 25.83 -29.62 25.89
CA GLY A 838 27.19 -29.08 26.01
C GLY A 838 28.29 -30.11 25.69
N PRO A 839 29.27 -29.83 24.80
CA PRO A 839 30.36 -30.77 24.51
C PRO A 839 31.38 -30.81 25.66
N LYS A 840 31.66 -32.01 26.20
CA LYS A 840 32.70 -32.23 27.22
C LYS A 840 34.07 -32.48 26.57
N PRO A 841 35.18 -31.95 27.15
CA PRO A 841 36.53 -32.12 26.64
C PRO A 841 37.34 -33.17 27.42
N ASP A 842 38.00 -34.07 26.70
CA ASP A 842 39.23 -34.79 27.05
C ASP A 842 39.65 -35.62 25.81
N GLY A 843 40.90 -35.69 25.37
CA GLY A 843 42.17 -35.49 26.08
C GLY A 843 43.00 -36.77 26.01
N ARG A 844 43.41 -37.21 24.81
CA ARG A 844 44.64 -37.96 24.51
C ARG A 844 44.87 -38.11 23.02
#